data_AF-A0A0N5BXZ4-F1
#
_entry.id   AF-A0A0N5BXZ4-F1
#
_cell.length_a   1.000
_cell.length_b   1.000
_cell.length_c   1.000
_cell.angle_alpha   90.00
_cell.angle_beta   90.00
_cell.angle_gamma   90.00
#
_symmetry.space_group_name_H-M   'P 1'
#
loop_
_entity.id
_entity.type
_entity.pdbx_description
1 polymer ?
#
loop_
_entity_poly.entity_id
_entity_poly.type
_entity_poly.pdbx_seq_one_letter_code
_entity_poly.pdbx_strand_id
1 'polypeptide(L)'
;MVKLFWILAVYSVYISLCDEDFRKYVLERAREFEKHFRYHNYKDIHRSHREFPRKHTITTNAEIIAIKCPIEHRKLPSTFPGLSKIIGYEKPKNFVEDYIHIKKDGSYYEWRIYSIGKVEEIKITCLNIYEGYHEGTALKFRFIREWDHMISRTKESKISITHRLNVTSRPYESKTFNINSTEKIYVFDKNLRYKRLYGSDMLFKKGDILAIFHSEKFNSGDIEFLEPISITKIYHAPPFFNIDINSHIARKINEENKEWWFVGPINFPFRLYVFLDYTNRDRNLFFQKQNITLSHLKYSKDNKLEEIKKEILELENFYSLHLSEPTILKLHYYCDDCIDGGIDVIQKVIFGKTFDFKSEILSSVEYFHNKLNFKANCSVNLSDFTQLKTASFNDEKIEVQDLHWTNGNSIGHFRLENGVVIFQNKNPIGILYCTYIYPIGEFHTSQTYKSFKDEEMPPITYLHDELLFKPNCSMDQGKSVSLKTILFNEERIEIYDLQGTNDQEKGNFKLIQKFAIFRDRNPKGKLSCIYELHNTTFLVNQTYEYFENTNLSDIKYASNQLSFKANCSLEPKSNVNLKNILFDDKSAEIEDLQKPNNNLKGNFKLDGKYAIFTDTNPNGRLSCTYKLTVGNVSVYQSYKYFKTIGHPAVKYASESNVNLKTILFNNESTEINDLKNTVSNSKEKLKLDTGFIYFMGNNPKGKWTCVYKLHVGEIKTSQEYELIENRTLPDVRYAHGQLNFNPNCSRKENDFTQLKTIILNDKRIEVEGLDDAALSQIENLNSTKKLLLYTVKNPEGKFICIYKVPIGEIEKSQNYKPILNETLSVVYSFNELGYKANCSVNLNNYTNLKHISFKDDKIEFRFLKLRKFQERGRLKLEKDFVINTENNPNGTLHCLYDVPIGEVLVKKEFKTFRIDNGQISRNKIGVMGSMILIFVIVVNIMILII
;
A
#
# COMPACT_ATOMS: atom_id res chain seq x y z
N MET A 1 -45.18 122.11 -21.22
CA MET A 1 -45.02 121.94 -22.68
C MET A 1 -43.57 121.61 -23.08
N VAL A 2 -42.53 122.24 -22.48
CA VAL A 2 -41.11 121.99 -22.82
C VAL A 2 -40.61 120.55 -22.55
N LYS A 3 -41.14 119.84 -21.55
CA LYS A 3 -40.78 118.43 -21.26
C LYS A 3 -41.23 117.43 -22.35
N LEU A 4 -42.32 117.71 -23.08
CA LEU A 4 -42.82 116.80 -24.12
C LEU A 4 -41.93 116.85 -25.38
N PHE A 5 -41.45 118.04 -25.73
CA PHE A 5 -40.51 118.21 -26.84
C PHE A 5 -39.14 117.60 -26.55
N TRP A 6 -38.68 117.64 -25.30
CA TRP A 6 -37.43 116.97 -24.91
C TRP A 6 -37.52 115.44 -25.01
N ILE A 7 -38.66 114.86 -24.60
CA ILE A 7 -38.87 113.40 -24.71
C ILE A 7 -38.96 112.98 -26.18
N LEU A 8 -39.65 113.75 -27.03
CA LEU A 8 -39.74 113.45 -28.47
C LEU A 8 -38.40 113.64 -29.20
N ALA A 9 -37.60 114.64 -28.82
CA ALA A 9 -36.26 114.85 -29.38
C ALA A 9 -35.30 113.72 -28.96
N VAL A 10 -35.30 113.33 -27.68
CA VAL A 10 -34.48 112.20 -27.19
C VAL A 10 -34.94 110.88 -27.81
N TYR A 11 -36.25 110.67 -27.99
CA TYR A 11 -36.79 109.47 -28.64
C TYR A 11 -36.44 109.42 -30.15
N SER A 12 -36.44 110.57 -30.83
CA SER A 12 -36.05 110.65 -32.25
C SER A 12 -34.55 110.42 -32.46
N VAL A 13 -33.71 110.91 -31.55
CA VAL A 13 -32.25 110.66 -31.55
C VAL A 13 -31.93 109.21 -31.16
N TYR A 14 -32.69 108.62 -30.24
CA TYR A 14 -32.55 107.21 -29.86
C TYR A 14 -32.92 106.27 -31.02
N ILE A 15 -34.00 106.57 -31.77
CA ILE A 15 -34.37 105.80 -32.96
C ILE A 15 -33.33 105.97 -34.08
N SER A 16 -32.75 107.15 -34.28
CA SER A 16 -31.77 107.35 -35.35
C SER A 16 -30.41 106.70 -35.06
N LEU A 17 -29.99 106.60 -33.79
CA LEU A 17 -28.72 105.98 -33.40
C LEU A 17 -28.79 104.44 -33.30
N CYS A 18 -29.95 103.86 -32.96
CA CYS A 18 -30.10 102.40 -32.89
C CYS A 18 -30.39 101.74 -34.25
N ASP A 19 -30.81 102.50 -35.27
CA ASP A 19 -31.14 101.96 -36.59
C ASP A 19 -29.91 101.88 -37.52
N GLU A 20 -28.94 102.80 -37.43
CA GLU A 20 -27.77 102.75 -38.32
C GLU A 20 -26.83 101.56 -38.07
N ASP A 21 -26.50 101.24 -36.82
CA ASP A 21 -25.60 100.12 -36.51
C ASP A 21 -26.27 98.76 -36.78
N PHE A 22 -27.57 98.62 -36.49
CA PHE A 22 -28.32 97.41 -36.81
C PHE A 22 -28.47 97.24 -38.33
N ARG A 23 -28.77 98.33 -39.05
CA ARG A 23 -28.90 98.33 -40.51
C ARG A 23 -27.55 98.08 -41.19
N LYS A 24 -26.45 98.62 -40.67
CA LYS A 24 -25.07 98.34 -41.11
C LYS A 24 -24.71 96.88 -40.89
N TYR A 25 -24.97 96.32 -39.70
CA TYR A 25 -24.73 94.91 -39.37
C TYR A 25 -25.55 93.95 -40.25
N VAL A 26 -26.83 94.25 -40.51
CA VAL A 26 -27.69 93.46 -41.39
C VAL A 26 -27.27 93.57 -42.87
N LEU A 27 -26.86 94.76 -43.33
CA LEU A 27 -26.35 94.97 -44.70
C LEU A 27 -24.98 94.32 -44.93
N GLU A 28 -24.08 94.34 -43.94
CA GLU A 28 -22.79 93.66 -44.01
C GLU A 28 -23.00 92.14 -44.13
N ARG A 29 -23.86 91.56 -43.29
CA ARG A 29 -24.16 90.13 -43.30
C ARG A 29 -24.90 89.68 -44.56
N ALA A 30 -25.74 90.55 -45.14
CA ALA A 30 -26.41 90.29 -46.41
C ALA A 30 -25.41 90.34 -47.59
N ARG A 31 -24.49 91.32 -47.62
CA ARG A 31 -23.40 91.38 -48.62
C ARG A 31 -22.42 90.21 -48.46
N GLU A 32 -22.15 89.77 -47.24
CA GLU A 32 -21.32 88.60 -46.95
C GLU A 32 -21.96 87.29 -47.43
N PHE A 33 -23.27 87.11 -47.22
CA PHE A 33 -24.02 85.96 -47.77
C PHE A 33 -24.01 85.97 -49.30
N GLU A 34 -24.16 87.13 -49.94
CA GLU A 34 -24.11 87.27 -51.39
C GLU A 34 -22.74 86.89 -51.98
N LYS A 35 -21.63 87.11 -51.26
CA LYS A 35 -20.28 86.66 -51.67
C LYS A 35 -20.12 85.13 -51.69
N HIS A 36 -20.98 84.38 -51.01
CA HIS A 36 -20.93 82.91 -51.02
C HIS A 36 -21.38 82.33 -52.36
N PHE A 37 -22.13 83.09 -53.16
CA PHE A 37 -22.67 82.67 -54.45
C PHE A 37 -21.91 83.32 -55.60
N ARG A 38 -20.58 83.10 -55.64
CA ARG A 38 -19.57 83.75 -56.50
C ARG A 38 -19.87 83.80 -58.02
N TYR A 39 -20.91 83.11 -58.48
CA TYR A 39 -21.31 82.98 -59.88
C TYR A 39 -22.65 83.64 -60.24
N HIS A 40 -23.27 84.43 -59.36
CA HIS A 40 -24.56 85.07 -59.63
C HIS A 40 -24.49 86.60 -59.48
N ASN A 41 -25.08 87.30 -60.46
CA ASN A 41 -25.19 88.75 -60.42
C ASN A 41 -26.36 89.14 -59.52
N TYR A 42 -26.27 90.27 -58.81
CA TYR A 42 -27.30 90.76 -57.88
C TYR A 42 -28.71 90.84 -58.50
N LYS A 43 -28.77 91.07 -59.82
CA LYS A 43 -30.03 91.11 -60.58
C LYS A 43 -30.66 89.73 -60.82
N ASP A 44 -29.87 88.66 -60.80
CA ASP A 44 -30.34 87.31 -61.07
C ASP A 44 -30.98 86.70 -59.81
N ILE A 45 -30.49 87.04 -58.63
CA ILE A 45 -31.05 86.60 -57.33
C ILE A 45 -32.49 87.09 -57.14
N HIS A 46 -32.82 88.30 -57.61
CA HIS A 46 -34.17 88.87 -57.49
C HIS A 46 -35.15 88.39 -58.56
N ARG A 47 -34.68 87.92 -59.72
CA ARG A 47 -35.55 87.40 -60.80
C ARG A 47 -35.73 85.89 -60.76
N SER A 48 -34.84 85.15 -60.12
CA SER A 48 -34.77 83.68 -60.22
C SER A 48 -35.12 82.93 -58.93
N HIS A 49 -36.23 83.27 -58.26
CA HIS A 49 -36.81 82.37 -57.25
C HIS A 49 -37.17 80.96 -57.80
N ARG A 50 -37.15 80.78 -59.13
CA ARG A 50 -37.36 79.49 -59.81
C ARG A 50 -36.08 78.73 -60.16
N GLU A 51 -34.93 79.38 -60.32
CA GLU A 51 -33.65 78.75 -60.72
C GLU A 51 -32.68 78.54 -59.54
N PHE A 52 -32.97 79.17 -58.40
CA PHE A 52 -32.42 78.82 -57.11
C PHE A 52 -33.32 77.75 -56.45
N PRO A 53 -32.79 76.66 -55.87
CA PRO A 53 -31.38 76.35 -55.58
C PRO A 53 -30.66 75.52 -56.67
N ARG A 54 -29.32 75.61 -56.69
CA ARG A 54 -28.42 74.80 -57.53
C ARG A 54 -28.44 73.35 -57.08
N LYS A 55 -28.73 72.41 -57.99
CA LYS A 55 -28.40 70.99 -57.82
C LYS A 55 -27.03 70.75 -58.44
N HIS A 56 -26.01 70.52 -57.62
CA HIS A 56 -24.73 70.02 -58.12
C HIS A 56 -24.74 68.52 -58.09
N THR A 57 -24.40 67.89 -59.22
CA THR A 57 -24.08 66.47 -59.26
C THR A 57 -22.58 66.33 -59.02
N ILE A 58 -22.22 65.75 -57.88
CA ILE A 58 -20.85 65.44 -57.51
C ILE A 58 -20.63 63.96 -57.77
N THR A 59 -19.61 63.63 -58.53
CA THR A 59 -19.19 62.25 -58.78
C THR A 59 -17.97 61.92 -57.94
N THR A 60 -18.05 60.92 -57.07
CA THR A 60 -16.97 60.54 -56.15
C THR A 60 -16.93 59.03 -55.91
N ASN A 61 -15.75 58.50 -55.59
CA ASN A 61 -15.56 57.13 -55.13
C ASN A 61 -15.33 57.03 -53.60
N ALA A 62 -15.22 58.18 -52.91
CA ALA A 62 -14.91 58.27 -51.49
C ALA A 62 -16.12 57.91 -50.61
N GLU A 63 -15.89 57.25 -49.47
CA GLU A 63 -16.93 57.01 -48.47
C GLU A 63 -17.11 58.18 -47.50
N ILE A 64 -16.13 59.09 -47.45
CA ILE A 64 -16.12 60.31 -46.64
C ILE A 64 -15.73 61.46 -47.55
N ILE A 65 -16.45 62.57 -47.47
CA ILE A 65 -16.24 63.75 -48.32
C ILE A 65 -16.41 65.04 -47.51
N ALA A 66 -15.87 66.16 -48.01
CA ALA A 66 -16.17 67.47 -47.47
C ALA A 66 -16.84 68.35 -48.53
N ILE A 67 -17.93 69.01 -48.15
CA ILE A 67 -18.71 69.92 -48.99
C ILE A 67 -18.73 71.30 -48.35
N LYS A 68 -18.54 72.31 -49.19
CA LYS A 68 -18.66 73.71 -48.81
C LYS A 68 -20.13 74.12 -48.92
N CYS A 69 -20.75 74.44 -47.78
CA CYS A 69 -22.13 74.91 -47.72
C CYS A 69 -22.18 76.42 -47.42
N PRO A 70 -23.20 77.15 -47.93
CA PRO A 70 -23.45 78.53 -47.52
C PRO A 70 -23.88 78.60 -46.05
N ILE A 71 -23.65 79.76 -45.43
CA ILE A 71 -24.04 80.03 -44.03
C ILE A 71 -25.52 80.38 -43.96
N GLU A 72 -26.18 80.07 -42.83
CA GLU A 72 -27.55 80.51 -42.57
C GLU A 72 -27.69 82.03 -42.65
N HIS A 73 -28.78 82.47 -43.25
CA HIS A 73 -29.07 83.88 -43.40
C HIS A 73 -30.58 84.12 -43.40
N ARG A 74 -31.05 85.09 -42.64
CA ARG A 74 -32.43 85.57 -42.73
C ARG A 74 -32.41 86.97 -43.32
N LYS A 75 -32.94 87.13 -44.54
CA LYS A 75 -33.04 88.43 -45.19
C LYS A 75 -34.41 89.05 -44.84
N LEU A 76 -34.43 90.09 -44.02
CA LEU A 76 -35.59 90.98 -43.92
C LEU A 76 -35.55 91.97 -45.10
N PRO A 77 -36.66 92.18 -45.82
CA PRO A 77 -36.70 93.11 -46.93
C PRO A 77 -36.52 94.54 -46.43
N SER A 78 -35.70 95.30 -47.14
CA SER A 78 -35.61 96.75 -47.03
C SER A 78 -36.98 97.38 -47.30
N THR A 79 -37.30 98.40 -46.53
CA THR A 79 -38.50 99.26 -46.53
C THR A 79 -38.85 99.87 -47.90
N PHE A 80 -39.42 99.06 -48.80
CA PHE A 80 -40.14 99.55 -49.99
C PHE A 80 -41.51 98.85 -50.12
N PRO A 81 -42.61 99.61 -50.19
CA PRO A 81 -43.96 99.04 -50.31
C PRO A 81 -44.19 98.57 -51.75
N GLY A 82 -44.48 97.27 -51.92
CA GLY A 82 -44.96 96.78 -53.22
C GLY A 82 -44.78 95.29 -53.48
N LEU A 83 -43.73 94.64 -52.96
CA LEU A 83 -43.49 93.19 -53.05
C LEU A 83 -42.31 92.83 -52.13
N SER A 84 -42.58 92.35 -50.91
CA SER A 84 -41.54 92.06 -49.93
C SER A 84 -41.77 90.70 -49.25
N LYS A 85 -41.36 89.63 -49.94
CA LYS A 85 -41.27 88.30 -49.35
C LYS A 85 -40.01 88.22 -48.48
N ILE A 86 -40.17 87.87 -47.20
CA ILE A 86 -39.03 87.56 -46.32
C ILE A 86 -38.53 86.17 -46.74
N ILE A 87 -37.22 86.00 -46.91
CA ILE A 87 -36.64 84.68 -47.20
C ILE A 87 -35.66 84.32 -46.10
N GLY A 88 -35.93 83.21 -45.43
CA GLY A 88 -35.05 82.60 -44.45
C GLY A 88 -34.30 81.42 -45.06
N TYR A 89 -32.99 81.38 -44.85
CA TYR A 89 -32.14 80.24 -45.14
C TYR A 89 -31.67 79.66 -43.81
N GLU A 90 -32.16 78.48 -43.47
CA GLU A 90 -31.88 77.84 -42.19
C GLU A 90 -31.31 76.44 -42.42
N LYS A 91 -30.45 75.96 -41.54
CA LYS A 91 -29.98 74.58 -41.57
C LYS A 91 -31.16 73.65 -41.26
N PRO A 92 -31.17 72.43 -41.81
CA PRO A 92 -32.21 71.46 -41.49
C PRO A 92 -32.18 71.10 -40.01
N LYS A 93 -33.36 71.00 -39.36
CA LYS A 93 -33.50 70.83 -37.90
C LYS A 93 -32.92 69.52 -37.33
N ASN A 94 -32.66 68.52 -38.17
CA ASN A 94 -32.13 67.21 -37.77
C ASN A 94 -30.60 67.10 -37.93
N PHE A 95 -29.90 68.21 -38.13
CA PHE A 95 -28.44 68.21 -38.29
C PHE A 95 -27.71 68.17 -36.94
N VAL A 96 -26.84 67.18 -36.76
CA VAL A 96 -25.90 67.10 -35.65
C VAL A 96 -24.51 66.97 -36.26
N GLU A 97 -23.78 68.07 -36.45
CA GLU A 97 -22.37 68.03 -36.88
C GLU A 97 -21.64 69.37 -36.65
N ASP A 98 -20.36 69.29 -36.27
CA ASP A 98 -19.45 70.41 -36.06
C ASP A 98 -18.98 71.01 -37.39
N TYR A 99 -19.15 72.31 -37.60
CA TYR A 99 -18.74 72.99 -38.84
C TYR A 99 -17.31 73.54 -38.76
N ILE A 100 -16.65 73.60 -39.91
CA ILE A 100 -15.35 74.29 -40.02
C ILE A 100 -15.62 75.69 -40.59
N HIS A 101 -15.60 76.70 -39.73
CA HIS A 101 -15.62 78.10 -40.16
C HIS A 101 -14.23 78.51 -40.66
N ILE A 102 -14.18 79.03 -41.89
CA ILE A 102 -12.96 79.59 -42.46
C ILE A 102 -13.25 81.03 -42.88
N LYS A 103 -12.48 81.96 -42.31
CA LYS A 103 -12.49 83.38 -42.68
C LYS A 103 -11.32 83.68 -43.61
N LYS A 104 -11.60 84.13 -44.82
CA LYS A 104 -10.58 84.60 -45.78
C LYS A 104 -11.13 85.77 -46.57
N ASP A 105 -10.36 86.85 -46.69
CA ASP A 105 -10.72 88.07 -47.43
C ASP A 105 -12.11 88.64 -47.07
N GLY A 106 -12.44 88.64 -45.77
CA GLY A 106 -13.73 89.11 -45.27
C GLY A 106 -14.94 88.25 -45.69
N SER A 107 -14.73 87.02 -46.15
CA SER A 107 -15.78 86.05 -46.48
C SER A 107 -15.70 84.85 -45.54
N TYR A 108 -16.86 84.41 -45.04
CA TYR A 108 -16.99 83.26 -44.14
C TYR A 108 -17.53 82.05 -44.88
N TYR A 109 -16.85 80.92 -44.89
CA TYR A 109 -17.39 79.68 -45.47
C TYR A 109 -17.53 78.60 -44.40
N GLU A 110 -18.56 77.77 -44.54
CA GLU A 110 -18.73 76.55 -43.74
C GLU A 110 -18.39 75.33 -44.59
N TRP A 111 -17.36 74.60 -44.17
CA TRP A 111 -17.15 73.24 -44.66
C TRP A 111 -17.81 72.24 -43.73
N ARG A 112 -18.50 71.28 -44.34
CA ARG A 112 -19.19 70.17 -43.66
C ARG A 112 -18.63 68.87 -44.19
N ILE A 113 -18.33 67.93 -43.31
CA ILE A 113 -17.75 66.65 -43.69
C ILE A 113 -18.80 65.58 -43.50
N TYR A 114 -19.06 64.79 -44.54
CA TYR A 114 -20.10 63.78 -44.53
C TYR A 114 -19.48 62.40 -44.68
N SER A 115 -19.97 61.45 -43.87
CA SER A 115 -19.82 60.03 -44.18
C SER A 115 -21.02 59.60 -45.02
N ILE A 116 -20.76 59.30 -46.29
CA ILE A 116 -21.77 58.88 -47.27
C ILE A 116 -21.78 57.36 -47.49
N GLY A 117 -20.84 56.64 -46.89
CA GLY A 117 -20.77 55.18 -46.92
C GLY A 117 -20.64 54.62 -48.34
N LYS A 118 -21.32 53.50 -48.60
CA LYS A 118 -21.32 52.79 -49.89
C LYS A 118 -22.55 53.06 -50.77
N VAL A 119 -23.30 54.13 -50.48
CA VAL A 119 -24.55 54.44 -51.18
C VAL A 119 -24.25 54.85 -52.64
N GLU A 120 -25.04 54.37 -53.60
CA GLU A 120 -24.88 54.69 -55.03
C GLU A 120 -25.20 56.16 -55.33
N GLU A 121 -26.29 56.68 -54.75
CA GLU A 121 -26.65 58.09 -54.82
C GLU A 121 -27.16 58.60 -53.47
N ILE A 122 -26.67 59.76 -53.04
CA ILE A 122 -27.11 60.42 -51.81
C ILE A 122 -27.38 61.90 -52.05
N LYS A 123 -28.47 62.37 -51.48
CA LYS A 123 -28.87 63.77 -51.49
C LYS A 123 -28.45 64.41 -50.17
N ILE A 124 -27.61 65.46 -50.25
CA ILE A 124 -27.17 66.23 -49.08
C ILE A 124 -27.75 67.64 -49.15
N THR A 125 -28.59 67.97 -48.17
CA THR A 125 -29.21 69.28 -48.06
C THR A 125 -28.36 70.21 -47.18
N CYS A 126 -27.78 71.24 -47.78
CA CYS A 126 -27.01 72.27 -47.07
C CYS A 126 -27.93 73.25 -46.31
N LEU A 127 -29.04 73.69 -46.91
CA LEU A 127 -29.93 74.71 -46.34
C LEU A 127 -31.38 74.49 -46.77
N ASN A 128 -32.31 74.74 -45.85
CA ASN A 128 -33.74 74.84 -46.11
C ASN A 128 -34.11 76.31 -46.34
N ILE A 129 -34.85 76.55 -47.41
CA ILE A 129 -35.29 77.89 -47.80
C ILE A 129 -36.75 78.04 -47.37
N TYR A 130 -37.04 79.09 -46.63
CA TYR A 130 -38.34 79.43 -46.09
C TYR A 130 -38.82 80.79 -46.61
N GLU A 131 -40.09 80.87 -46.97
CA GLU A 131 -40.78 82.13 -47.29
C GLU A 131 -41.53 82.61 -46.07
N GLY A 132 -41.18 83.79 -45.58
CA GLY A 132 -41.98 84.51 -44.61
C GLY A 132 -43.24 85.06 -45.27
N TYR A 133 -44.39 84.75 -44.69
CA TYR A 133 -45.68 85.33 -45.02
C TYR A 133 -46.35 85.82 -43.73
N HIS A 134 -47.15 86.87 -43.84
CA HIS A 134 -47.91 87.38 -42.70
C HIS A 134 -49.25 86.64 -42.60
N GLU A 135 -49.54 86.11 -41.43
CA GLU A 135 -50.84 85.54 -41.08
C GLU A 135 -51.37 86.35 -39.89
N GLY A 136 -52.20 87.35 -40.18
CA GLY A 136 -52.54 88.40 -39.20
C GLY A 136 -51.31 89.26 -38.85
N THR A 137 -51.05 89.47 -37.57
CA THR A 137 -49.87 90.21 -37.07
C THR A 137 -48.62 89.32 -36.90
N ALA A 138 -48.76 87.99 -37.02
CA ALA A 138 -47.66 87.05 -36.86
C ALA A 138 -46.95 86.80 -38.19
N LEU A 139 -45.62 86.88 -38.18
CA LEU A 139 -44.79 86.41 -39.28
C LEU A 139 -44.62 84.90 -39.18
N LYS A 140 -45.11 84.15 -40.17
CA LYS A 140 -44.91 82.70 -40.28
C LYS A 140 -44.01 82.39 -41.47
N PHE A 141 -43.31 81.27 -41.38
CA PHE A 141 -42.37 80.82 -42.41
C PHE A 141 -42.87 79.53 -43.04
N ARG A 142 -43.04 79.53 -44.36
CA ARG A 142 -43.40 78.36 -45.16
C ARG A 142 -42.15 77.81 -45.84
N PHE A 143 -41.87 76.53 -45.68
CA PHE A 143 -40.80 75.88 -46.43
C PHE A 143 -41.07 75.93 -47.94
N ILE A 144 -40.07 76.31 -48.72
CA ILE A 144 -40.14 76.45 -50.17
C ILE A 144 -39.36 75.32 -50.86
N ARG A 145 -38.06 75.22 -50.57
CA ARG A 145 -37.08 74.39 -51.30
C ARG A 145 -35.86 74.10 -50.45
N GLU A 146 -35.03 73.17 -50.92
CA GLU A 146 -33.78 72.72 -50.28
C GLU A 146 -32.58 72.99 -51.19
N TRP A 147 -31.50 73.50 -50.63
CA TRP A 147 -30.21 73.58 -51.31
C TRP A 147 -29.52 72.22 -51.25
N ASP A 148 -29.44 71.54 -52.38
CA ASP A 148 -29.05 70.13 -52.42
C ASP A 148 -27.80 69.88 -53.26
N HIS A 149 -26.89 69.09 -52.71
CA HIS A 149 -25.86 68.39 -53.47
C HIS A 149 -26.33 66.96 -53.72
N MET A 150 -26.43 66.58 -54.99
CA MET A 150 -26.63 65.20 -55.40
C MET A 150 -25.26 64.56 -55.56
N ILE A 151 -24.96 63.53 -54.79
CA ILE A 151 -23.70 62.81 -54.91
C ILE A 151 -24.00 61.47 -55.54
N SER A 152 -23.25 61.13 -56.58
CA SER A 152 -23.34 59.87 -57.30
C SER A 152 -21.99 59.16 -57.27
N ARG A 153 -22.01 57.85 -57.12
CA ARG A 153 -20.79 57.06 -57.00
C ARG A 153 -20.21 56.69 -58.37
N THR A 154 -18.92 56.93 -58.58
CA THR A 154 -18.24 56.46 -59.80
C THR A 154 -17.85 54.98 -59.66
N LYS A 155 -17.88 54.23 -60.78
CA LYS A 155 -17.43 52.83 -60.84
C LYS A 155 -15.89 52.69 -60.97
N GLU A 156 -15.17 53.79 -61.22
CA GLU A 156 -13.74 53.77 -61.54
C GLU A 156 -12.85 54.35 -60.43
N SER A 157 -11.78 53.59 -60.13
CA SER A 157 -10.70 53.79 -59.16
C SER A 157 -11.14 53.83 -57.68
N LYS A 158 -10.36 53.20 -56.79
CA LYS A 158 -10.49 53.34 -55.33
C LYS A 158 -9.47 54.38 -54.89
N ILE A 159 -9.85 55.34 -54.04
CA ILE A 159 -8.88 56.13 -53.28
C ILE A 159 -7.87 55.18 -52.67
N SER A 160 -6.58 55.49 -52.80
CA SER A 160 -5.51 54.65 -52.29
C SER A 160 -5.57 54.62 -50.76
N ILE A 161 -6.09 53.54 -50.20
CA ILE A 161 -6.13 53.25 -48.76
C ILE A 161 -4.73 52.77 -48.30
N THR A 162 -3.65 53.47 -48.67
CA THR A 162 -2.27 52.97 -48.51
C THR A 162 -1.49 53.59 -47.37
N HIS A 163 -2.09 54.45 -46.55
CA HIS A 163 -1.47 54.81 -45.27
C HIS A 163 -1.94 53.86 -44.18
N ARG A 164 -1.10 52.90 -43.78
CA ARG A 164 -1.26 52.20 -42.50
C ARG A 164 -0.73 53.11 -41.40
N LEU A 165 -1.62 53.77 -40.67
CA LEU A 165 -1.25 54.47 -39.44
C LEU A 165 -1.15 53.42 -38.32
N ASN A 166 0.06 52.90 -38.16
CA ASN A 166 0.37 52.03 -37.04
C ASN A 166 0.63 52.90 -35.80
N VAL A 167 -0.29 52.89 -34.84
CA VAL A 167 -0.17 53.74 -33.65
C VAL A 167 0.90 53.23 -32.68
N THR A 168 1.44 52.02 -32.91
CA THR A 168 2.44 51.38 -32.05
C THR A 168 3.85 51.93 -32.21
N SER A 169 4.18 52.59 -33.34
CA SER A 169 5.53 53.08 -33.61
C SER A 169 5.85 54.46 -33.03
N ARG A 170 4.97 55.03 -32.20
CA ARG A 170 5.16 56.39 -31.67
C ARG A 170 4.88 56.48 -30.16
N PRO A 171 5.92 56.74 -29.33
CA PRO A 171 5.75 56.96 -27.89
C PRO A 171 4.98 58.26 -27.62
N TYR A 172 4.31 58.33 -26.46
CA TYR A 172 3.58 59.50 -25.95
C TYR A 172 4.45 60.79 -25.94
N GLU A 173 5.77 60.64 -25.89
CA GLU A 173 6.73 61.75 -25.95
C GLU A 173 6.91 62.34 -27.35
N SER A 174 6.44 61.68 -28.41
CA SER A 174 6.37 62.29 -29.74
C SER A 174 5.19 63.27 -29.79
N LYS A 175 5.42 64.49 -29.29
CA LYS A 175 4.51 65.65 -29.31
C LYS A 175 4.03 66.10 -30.69
N THR A 176 4.23 65.30 -31.72
CA THR A 176 3.87 65.64 -33.09
C THR A 176 3.40 64.37 -33.80
N PHE A 177 2.08 64.27 -34.04
CA PHE A 177 1.79 64.19 -35.47
C PHE A 177 2.46 65.44 -36.02
N ASN A 178 3.50 65.30 -36.84
CA ASN A 178 3.78 66.36 -37.79
C ASN A 178 2.57 66.33 -38.73
N ILE A 179 1.44 66.85 -38.24
CA ILE A 179 0.40 67.39 -39.08
C ILE A 179 1.18 68.51 -39.74
N ASN A 180 1.77 68.22 -40.91
CA ASN A 180 2.27 69.30 -41.73
C ASN A 180 1.13 70.31 -41.78
N SER A 181 1.45 71.60 -41.71
CA SER A 181 0.44 72.66 -41.84
C SER A 181 -0.46 72.49 -43.09
N THR A 182 -0.05 71.63 -44.03
CA THR A 182 -0.71 71.19 -45.26
C THR A 182 -1.78 70.10 -45.11
N GLU A 183 -2.00 69.48 -43.94
CA GLU A 183 -2.99 68.39 -43.74
C GLU A 183 -3.98 68.67 -42.59
N LYS A 184 -5.23 68.22 -42.74
CA LYS A 184 -6.26 68.20 -41.69
C LYS A 184 -6.80 66.79 -41.53
N ILE A 185 -6.75 66.26 -40.30
CA ILE A 185 -7.19 64.89 -39.98
C ILE A 185 -8.48 64.95 -39.16
N TYR A 186 -9.46 64.14 -39.56
CA TYR A 186 -10.75 63.98 -38.89
C TYR A 186 -10.93 62.53 -38.47
N VAL A 187 -11.39 62.32 -37.24
CA VAL A 187 -11.69 61.00 -36.68
C VAL A 187 -13.19 60.81 -36.70
N PHE A 188 -13.66 59.76 -37.36
CA PHE A 188 -15.06 59.36 -37.39
C PHE A 188 -15.29 58.23 -36.38
N ASP A 189 -16.24 58.42 -35.47
CA ASP A 189 -16.70 57.37 -34.54
C ASP A 189 -17.67 56.39 -35.22
N LYS A 190 -18.05 55.32 -34.51
CA LYS A 190 -19.00 54.30 -34.99
C LYS A 190 -20.38 54.86 -35.39
N ASN A 191 -20.77 56.01 -34.82
CA ASN A 191 -22.03 56.70 -35.14
C ASN A 191 -21.84 57.76 -36.22
N LEU A 192 -20.69 57.74 -36.92
CA LEU A 192 -20.31 58.66 -37.98
C LEU A 192 -20.16 60.12 -37.53
N ARG A 193 -20.11 60.39 -36.22
CA ARG A 193 -19.78 61.71 -35.72
C ARG A 193 -18.28 61.90 -35.87
N TYR A 194 -17.87 63.08 -36.30
CA TYR A 194 -16.47 63.38 -36.45
C TYR A 194 -15.96 64.44 -35.48
N LYS A 195 -14.69 64.33 -35.13
CA LYS A 195 -13.94 65.39 -34.44
C LYS A 195 -12.66 65.68 -35.20
N ARG A 196 -12.25 66.95 -35.21
CA ARG A 196 -10.93 67.33 -35.73
C ARG A 196 -9.84 66.98 -34.72
N LEU A 197 -8.75 66.39 -35.19
CA LEU A 197 -7.57 66.16 -34.36
C LEU A 197 -6.76 67.45 -34.18
N TYR A 198 -6.57 67.85 -32.93
CA TYR A 198 -5.61 68.86 -32.50
C TYR A 198 -4.47 68.17 -31.75
N GLY A 199 -3.23 68.64 -31.93
CA GLY A 199 -1.97 67.93 -31.66
C GLY A 199 -1.62 67.56 -30.21
N SER A 200 -2.58 67.34 -29.31
CA SER A 200 -2.32 66.89 -27.94
C SER A 200 -3.37 65.95 -27.31
N ASP A 201 -4.60 65.85 -27.84
CA ASP A 201 -5.67 65.06 -27.19
C ASP A 201 -6.02 63.80 -28.01
N MET A 202 -5.24 62.74 -27.86
CA MET A 202 -5.47 61.47 -28.56
C MET A 202 -6.20 60.45 -27.69
N LEU A 203 -7.52 60.37 -27.87
CA LEU A 203 -8.32 59.21 -27.50
C LEU A 203 -9.00 58.66 -28.75
N PHE A 204 -8.41 57.59 -29.29
CA PHE A 204 -8.97 56.76 -30.36
C PHE A 204 -9.67 55.56 -29.74
N LYS A 205 -10.76 55.11 -30.36
CA LYS A 205 -11.50 53.90 -30.00
C LYS A 205 -11.43 52.87 -31.10
N LYS A 206 -11.68 51.60 -30.75
CA LYS A 206 -11.84 50.52 -31.72
C LYS A 206 -12.94 50.87 -32.74
N GLY A 207 -12.63 50.69 -34.02
CA GLY A 207 -13.54 51.00 -35.13
C GLY A 207 -13.52 52.45 -35.62
N ASP A 208 -12.76 53.35 -35.00
CA ASP A 208 -12.59 54.72 -35.50
C ASP A 208 -11.91 54.72 -36.88
N ILE A 209 -12.37 55.61 -37.76
CA ILE A 209 -11.83 55.80 -39.11
C ILE A 209 -11.18 57.19 -39.21
N LEU A 210 -9.97 57.26 -39.74
CA LEU A 210 -9.26 58.51 -39.99
C LEU A 210 -9.45 58.95 -41.44
N ALA A 211 -9.94 60.17 -41.65
CA ALA A 211 -9.99 60.83 -42.95
C ALA A 211 -9.00 62.00 -42.98
N ILE A 212 -8.08 61.98 -43.94
CA ILE A 212 -7.01 62.99 -44.08
C ILE A 212 -7.33 63.85 -45.31
N PHE A 213 -7.38 65.16 -45.16
CA PHE A 213 -7.63 66.12 -46.24
C PHE A 213 -6.48 67.12 -46.38
N HIS A 214 -6.26 67.65 -47.59
CA HIS A 214 -5.32 68.75 -47.79
C HIS A 214 -5.86 70.04 -47.16
N SER A 215 -5.13 70.61 -46.19
CA SER A 215 -5.53 71.78 -45.43
C SER A 215 -5.67 73.04 -46.31
N GLU A 216 -4.79 73.21 -47.30
CA GLU A 216 -4.75 74.37 -48.19
C GLU A 216 -6.00 74.47 -49.06
N LYS A 217 -6.55 73.32 -49.46
CA LYS A 217 -7.74 73.28 -50.32
C LYS A 217 -9.00 73.78 -49.63
N PHE A 218 -9.09 73.65 -48.30
CA PHE A 218 -10.19 74.25 -47.54
C PHE A 218 -10.19 75.79 -47.59
N ASN A 219 -9.03 76.40 -47.80
CA ASN A 219 -8.86 77.86 -47.90
C ASN A 219 -9.03 78.37 -49.35
N SER A 220 -9.38 77.48 -50.30
CA SER A 220 -9.61 77.85 -51.70
C SER A 220 -11.01 78.45 -51.89
N GLY A 221 -11.07 79.54 -52.66
CA GLY A 221 -12.33 80.18 -53.04
C GLY A 221 -13.12 79.34 -54.06
N ASP A 222 -12.42 78.59 -54.90
CA ASP A 222 -12.97 77.95 -56.11
C ASP A 222 -13.35 76.48 -55.92
N ILE A 223 -13.00 75.90 -54.76
CA ILE A 223 -13.30 74.51 -54.45
C ILE A 223 -14.53 74.45 -53.54
N GLU A 224 -15.56 73.72 -53.97
CA GLU A 224 -16.81 73.49 -53.22
C GLU A 224 -16.97 72.03 -52.75
N PHE A 225 -16.10 71.13 -53.23
CA PHE A 225 -16.10 69.70 -52.91
C PHE A 225 -14.67 69.18 -52.74
N LEU A 226 -14.46 68.32 -51.74
CA LEU A 226 -13.16 67.72 -51.44
C LEU A 226 -13.29 66.23 -51.11
N GLU A 227 -12.46 65.43 -51.77
CA GLU A 227 -12.16 64.07 -51.38
C GLU A 227 -10.97 64.04 -50.40
N PRO A 228 -10.94 63.07 -49.48
CA PRO A 228 -9.79 62.83 -48.63
C PRO A 228 -8.62 62.29 -49.46
N ILE A 229 -7.40 62.65 -49.05
CA ILE A 229 -6.14 62.09 -49.55
C ILE A 229 -6.06 60.60 -49.22
N SER A 230 -6.48 60.25 -48.00
CA SER A 230 -6.46 58.88 -47.48
C SER A 230 -7.59 58.69 -46.47
N ILE A 231 -8.18 57.50 -46.50
CA ILE A 231 -9.07 56.99 -45.46
C ILE A 231 -8.38 55.77 -44.86
N THR A 232 -8.15 55.77 -43.56
CA THR A 232 -7.33 54.75 -42.89
C THR A 232 -8.02 54.22 -41.64
N LYS A 233 -8.02 52.90 -41.47
CA LYS A 233 -8.37 52.24 -40.21
C LYS A 233 -7.18 52.26 -39.26
N ILE A 234 -7.47 52.41 -37.97
CA ILE A 234 -6.48 52.45 -36.91
C ILE A 234 -6.12 51.03 -36.49
N TYR A 235 -4.83 50.69 -36.48
CA TYR A 235 -4.31 49.42 -35.95
C TYR A 235 -3.49 49.64 -34.67
N HIS A 236 -3.49 48.66 -33.78
CA HIS A 236 -2.73 48.67 -32.51
C HIS A 236 -2.03 47.32 -32.27
N ALA A 237 -1.02 47.23 -31.40
CA ALA A 237 -0.39 45.93 -31.16
C ALA A 237 -1.30 45.04 -30.30
N PRO A 238 -1.10 43.71 -30.35
CA PRO A 238 -1.90 42.76 -29.58
C PRO A 238 -1.94 43.13 -28.10
N PRO A 239 -3.14 43.26 -27.48
CA PRO A 239 -3.22 43.41 -26.04
C PRO A 239 -2.79 42.12 -25.35
N PHE A 240 -2.51 42.20 -24.06
CA PHE A 240 -2.38 41.03 -23.21
C PHE A 240 -3.46 41.07 -22.13
N PHE A 241 -3.86 39.89 -21.64
CA PHE A 241 -4.73 39.82 -20.47
C PHE A 241 -3.96 40.30 -19.26
N ASN A 242 -4.56 41.14 -18.44
CA ASN A 242 -4.06 41.47 -17.11
C ASN A 242 -5.15 41.18 -16.08
N ILE A 243 -4.72 40.79 -14.88
CA ILE A 243 -5.61 40.46 -13.77
C ILE A 243 -5.17 41.31 -12.60
N ASP A 244 -6.03 42.23 -12.19
CA ASP A 244 -5.82 42.96 -10.94
C ASP A 244 -6.26 42.07 -9.79
N ILE A 245 -5.26 41.73 -8.98
CA ILE A 245 -5.35 40.83 -7.85
C ILE A 245 -5.05 41.70 -6.63
N ASN A 246 -6.04 41.84 -5.74
CA ASN A 246 -5.80 42.51 -4.46
C ASN A 246 -4.73 41.72 -3.69
N SER A 247 -3.52 42.28 -3.63
CA SER A 247 -2.28 41.61 -3.18
C SER A 247 -2.34 41.13 -1.73
N HIS A 248 -3.27 41.64 -0.92
CA HIS A 248 -3.52 41.18 0.44
C HIS A 248 -4.28 39.85 0.53
N ILE A 249 -4.96 39.42 -0.55
CA ILE A 249 -5.89 38.27 -0.53
C ILE A 249 -5.45 37.16 -1.50
N ALA A 250 -4.50 37.45 -2.40
CA ALA A 250 -4.00 36.48 -3.36
C ALA A 250 -2.59 36.85 -3.84
N ARG A 251 -1.81 35.82 -4.19
CA ARG A 251 -0.45 35.97 -4.73
C ARG A 251 -0.37 35.35 -6.12
N LYS A 252 0.21 36.09 -7.08
CA LYS A 252 0.61 35.53 -8.39
C LYS A 252 1.94 34.81 -8.20
N ILE A 253 2.02 33.56 -8.64
CA ILE A 253 3.12 32.65 -8.29
C ILE A 253 4.02 32.34 -9.47
N ASN A 254 3.46 32.42 -10.68
CA ASN A 254 4.19 32.13 -11.90
C ASN A 254 4.12 33.34 -12.85
N GLU A 255 4.99 34.31 -12.63
CA GLU A 255 5.12 35.49 -13.49
C GLU A 255 6.01 35.22 -14.73
N GLU A 256 6.88 34.22 -14.65
CA GLU A 256 7.82 33.87 -15.73
C GLU A 256 7.18 33.02 -16.84
N ASN A 257 6.18 32.19 -16.51
CA ASN A 257 5.48 31.39 -17.50
C ASN A 257 4.47 32.24 -18.28
N LYS A 258 4.78 32.48 -19.56
CA LYS A 258 3.94 33.27 -20.48
C LYS A 258 2.62 32.57 -20.85
N GLU A 259 2.54 31.24 -20.74
CA GLU A 259 1.34 30.49 -21.15
C GLU A 259 0.35 30.26 -20.00
N TRP A 260 0.87 30.02 -18.79
CA TRP A 260 0.07 29.63 -17.62
C TRP A 260 0.32 30.53 -16.41
N TRP A 261 -0.74 31.13 -15.92
CA TRP A 261 -0.71 31.89 -14.67
C TRP A 261 -1.28 31.07 -13.53
N PHE A 262 -0.57 31.06 -12.41
CA PHE A 262 -1.08 30.51 -11.17
C PHE A 262 -1.37 31.64 -10.18
N VAL A 263 -2.62 31.71 -9.73
CA VAL A 263 -3.09 32.66 -8.75
C VAL A 263 -3.54 31.88 -7.52
N GLY A 264 -2.90 32.17 -6.39
CA GLY A 264 -3.21 31.55 -5.10
C GLY A 264 -4.08 32.45 -4.23
N PRO A 265 -5.42 32.36 -4.29
CA PRO A 265 -6.29 33.06 -3.36
C PRO A 265 -6.24 32.42 -1.96
N ILE A 266 -6.36 33.25 -0.93
CA ILE A 266 -6.38 32.79 0.47
C ILE A 266 -7.63 31.95 0.72
N ASN A 267 -8.80 32.39 0.25
CA ASN A 267 -10.10 31.71 0.42
C ASN A 267 -11.02 31.93 -0.80
N PHE A 268 -11.99 31.03 -0.95
CA PHE A 268 -13.13 31.19 -1.86
C PHE A 268 -14.41 31.47 -1.03
N PRO A 269 -15.39 32.21 -1.56
CA PRO A 269 -15.42 32.79 -2.90
C PRO A 269 -14.42 33.93 -3.09
N PHE A 270 -13.85 34.02 -4.29
CA PHE A 270 -12.81 34.97 -4.66
C PHE A 270 -13.27 35.85 -5.81
N ARG A 271 -13.05 37.16 -5.70
CA ARG A 271 -13.40 38.15 -6.71
C ARG A 271 -12.12 38.75 -7.31
N LEU A 272 -12.05 38.81 -8.63
CA LEU A 272 -10.92 39.37 -9.35
C LEU A 272 -11.38 40.21 -10.54
N TYR A 273 -10.51 41.09 -11.01
CA TYR A 273 -10.80 41.95 -12.15
C TYR A 273 -9.93 41.57 -13.34
N VAL A 274 -10.57 41.21 -14.45
CA VAL A 274 -9.91 40.90 -15.72
C VAL A 274 -10.09 42.07 -16.68
N PHE A 275 -9.01 42.50 -17.32
CA PHE A 275 -9.02 43.52 -18.37
C PHE A 275 -7.95 43.24 -19.44
N LEU A 276 -8.13 43.85 -20.60
CA LEU A 276 -7.14 43.84 -21.68
C LEU A 276 -6.23 45.04 -21.50
N ASP A 277 -4.94 44.79 -21.35
CA ASP A 277 -3.92 45.81 -21.10
C ASP A 277 -2.96 45.93 -22.28
N TYR A 278 -2.26 47.05 -22.34
CA TYR A 278 -1.34 47.42 -23.40
C TYR A 278 -0.13 48.16 -22.80
N THR A 279 1.07 47.95 -23.33
CA THR A 279 2.34 48.41 -22.74
C THR A 279 2.51 49.93 -22.56
N ASN A 280 1.57 50.75 -23.08
CA ASN A 280 1.48 52.19 -22.81
C ASN A 280 0.27 52.49 -21.90
N ARG A 281 0.54 52.89 -20.65
CA ARG A 281 -0.39 52.98 -19.51
C ARG A 281 -1.62 53.90 -19.66
N ASP A 282 -1.68 54.77 -20.68
CA ASP A 282 -2.70 55.83 -20.77
C ASP A 282 -3.85 55.55 -21.76
N ARG A 283 -4.08 54.30 -22.20
CA ARG A 283 -5.13 53.96 -23.18
C ARG A 283 -6.17 52.93 -22.74
N ASN A 284 -6.58 52.98 -21.47
CA ASN A 284 -7.68 52.15 -20.93
C ASN A 284 -9.02 52.27 -21.70
N LEU A 285 -9.18 53.27 -22.57
CA LEU A 285 -10.41 53.52 -23.34
C LEU A 285 -10.52 52.75 -24.66
N PHE A 286 -9.43 52.18 -25.20
CA PHE A 286 -9.46 51.56 -26.54
C PHE A 286 -10.24 50.24 -26.57
N PHE A 287 -10.10 49.41 -25.54
CA PHE A 287 -10.76 48.10 -25.42
C PHE A 287 -12.01 48.11 -24.54
N GLN A 288 -12.55 49.30 -24.23
CA GLN A 288 -13.85 49.39 -23.60
C GLN A 288 -14.91 48.75 -24.51
N LYS A 289 -15.87 48.04 -23.92
CA LYS A 289 -17.00 47.41 -24.62
C LYS A 289 -16.61 46.28 -25.57
N GLN A 290 -15.51 45.60 -25.29
CA GLN A 290 -15.12 44.38 -26.00
C GLN A 290 -15.65 43.14 -25.30
N ASN A 291 -15.92 42.10 -26.11
CA ASN A 291 -16.38 40.82 -25.60
C ASN A 291 -15.18 39.87 -25.46
N ILE A 292 -15.02 39.29 -24.28
CA ILE A 292 -14.00 38.28 -24.01
C ILE A 292 -14.70 36.95 -23.81
N THR A 293 -14.15 35.90 -24.43
CA THR A 293 -14.61 34.54 -24.18
C THR A 293 -13.89 33.98 -22.97
N LEU A 294 -14.65 33.64 -21.93
CA LEU A 294 -14.18 32.90 -20.77
C LEU A 294 -14.59 31.44 -20.89
N SER A 295 -13.62 30.54 -20.78
CA SER A 295 -13.84 29.10 -20.88
C SER A 295 -13.38 28.41 -19.60
N HIS A 296 -14.29 27.73 -18.91
CA HIS A 296 -13.94 26.88 -17.77
C HIS A 296 -13.41 25.56 -18.29
N LEU A 297 -12.26 25.15 -17.77
CA LEU A 297 -11.56 23.95 -18.21
C LEU A 297 -11.52 22.91 -17.09
N LYS A 298 -11.65 21.64 -17.46
CA LYS A 298 -11.51 20.50 -16.55
C LYS A 298 -10.88 19.31 -17.27
N TYR A 299 -10.15 18.47 -16.54
CA TYR A 299 -9.67 17.21 -17.10
C TYR A 299 -10.83 16.26 -17.40
N SER A 300 -10.83 15.69 -18.61
CA SER A 300 -11.70 14.60 -19.00
C SER A 300 -11.10 13.25 -18.62
N LYS A 301 -11.88 12.19 -18.81
CA LYS A 301 -11.46 10.80 -18.52
C LYS A 301 -10.27 10.36 -19.37
N ASP A 302 -10.06 10.99 -20.53
CA ASP A 302 -8.92 10.70 -21.42
C ASP A 302 -7.70 11.57 -21.08
N ASN A 303 -7.64 12.13 -19.85
CA ASN A 303 -6.54 12.96 -19.38
C ASN A 303 -6.30 14.22 -20.24
N LYS A 304 -7.32 14.69 -20.95
CA LYS A 304 -7.29 15.91 -21.77
C LYS A 304 -8.01 17.04 -21.07
N LEU A 305 -7.49 18.25 -21.22
CA LEU A 305 -8.11 19.44 -20.66
C LEU A 305 -9.22 19.93 -21.62
N GLU A 306 -10.47 19.82 -21.20
CA GLU A 306 -11.66 20.11 -22.02
C GLU A 306 -12.43 21.32 -21.49
N GLU A 307 -13.09 22.02 -22.42
CA GLU A 307 -13.97 23.14 -22.10
C GLU A 307 -15.34 22.63 -21.66
N ILE A 308 -15.71 22.93 -20.40
CA ILE A 308 -16.96 22.48 -19.80
C ILE A 308 -18.03 23.56 -19.77
N LYS A 309 -17.62 24.84 -19.79
CA LYS A 309 -18.53 25.98 -19.76
C LYS A 309 -17.88 27.14 -20.49
N LYS A 310 -18.67 27.84 -21.29
CA LYS A 310 -18.26 29.03 -22.04
C LYS A 310 -19.15 30.20 -21.68
N GLU A 311 -18.54 31.34 -21.37
CA GLU A 311 -19.21 32.59 -21.05
C GLU A 311 -18.64 33.69 -21.95
N ILE A 312 -19.52 34.60 -22.40
CA ILE A 312 -19.11 35.81 -23.11
C ILE A 312 -19.23 36.96 -22.12
N LEU A 313 -18.10 37.60 -21.86
CA LEU A 313 -17.98 38.69 -20.91
C LEU A 313 -17.97 40.01 -21.67
N GLU A 314 -19.01 40.82 -21.53
CA GLU A 314 -19.08 42.16 -22.13
C GLU A 314 -18.34 43.16 -21.22
N LEU A 315 -17.26 43.79 -21.69
CA LEU A 315 -16.48 44.73 -20.88
C LEU A 315 -17.14 46.12 -20.84
N GLU A 316 -17.59 46.65 -19.71
CA GLU A 316 -17.78 48.12 -19.63
C GLU A 316 -16.46 48.86 -19.37
N ASN A 317 -15.63 48.36 -18.44
CA ASN A 317 -14.27 48.86 -18.15
C ASN A 317 -13.33 47.76 -17.61
N PHE A 318 -13.84 46.92 -16.70
CA PHE A 318 -13.18 45.74 -16.16
C PHE A 318 -14.25 44.70 -15.84
N TYR A 319 -13.95 43.41 -15.98
CA TYR A 319 -14.89 42.35 -15.61
C TYR A 319 -14.61 41.86 -14.20
N SER A 320 -15.63 41.89 -13.34
CA SER A 320 -15.56 41.28 -12.01
C SER A 320 -15.94 39.81 -12.10
N LEU A 321 -14.94 38.93 -12.09
CA LEU A 321 -15.18 37.50 -12.06
C LEU A 321 -15.31 37.04 -10.61
N HIS A 322 -16.39 36.32 -10.32
CA HIS A 322 -16.65 35.74 -9.01
C HIS A 322 -16.48 34.22 -9.09
N LEU A 323 -15.44 33.71 -8.44
CA LEU A 323 -15.15 32.28 -8.37
C LEU A 323 -15.61 31.75 -7.02
N SER A 324 -16.50 30.77 -7.01
CA SER A 324 -16.96 30.10 -5.78
C SER A 324 -16.02 28.99 -5.32
N GLU A 325 -15.20 28.47 -6.22
CA GLU A 325 -14.35 27.30 -5.98
C GLU A 325 -13.08 27.36 -6.83
N PRO A 326 -12.06 26.54 -6.50
CA PRO A 326 -10.83 26.45 -7.28
C PRO A 326 -11.13 26.05 -8.74
N THR A 327 -10.60 26.79 -9.72
CA THR A 327 -11.01 26.65 -11.15
C THR A 327 -9.86 26.91 -12.13
N ILE A 328 -9.87 26.18 -13.27
CA ILE A 328 -9.00 26.44 -14.43
C ILE A 328 -9.79 27.22 -15.47
N LEU A 329 -9.24 28.34 -15.94
CA LEU A 329 -9.86 29.23 -16.91
C LEU A 329 -8.96 29.43 -18.13
N LYS A 330 -9.60 29.56 -19.29
CA LYS A 330 -8.99 30.06 -20.51
C LYS A 330 -9.72 31.33 -20.93
N LEU A 331 -8.97 32.41 -20.96
CA LEU A 331 -9.40 33.71 -21.47
C LEU A 331 -9.00 33.80 -22.94
N HIS A 332 -9.93 34.19 -23.79
CA HIS A 332 -9.72 34.30 -25.23
C HIS A 332 -10.36 35.58 -25.78
N TYR A 333 -9.57 36.34 -26.53
CA TYR A 333 -10.00 37.53 -27.27
C TYR A 333 -9.42 37.47 -28.67
N TYR A 334 -10.29 37.52 -29.69
CA TYR A 334 -9.85 37.68 -31.07
C TYR A 334 -9.73 39.17 -31.38
N CYS A 335 -8.52 39.62 -31.70
CA CYS A 335 -8.24 40.99 -32.06
C CYS A 335 -8.16 41.14 -33.57
N ASP A 336 -9.26 41.56 -34.18
CA ASP A 336 -9.43 41.86 -35.60
C ASP A 336 -8.70 43.15 -36.05
N ASP A 337 -8.51 44.12 -35.15
CA ASP A 337 -7.88 45.42 -35.44
C ASP A 337 -6.39 45.51 -35.01
N CYS A 338 -5.75 44.37 -34.71
CA CYS A 338 -4.37 44.34 -34.22
C CYS A 338 -3.31 44.31 -35.35
N ILE A 339 -3.46 43.33 -36.23
CA ILE A 339 -2.57 43.07 -37.35
C ILE A 339 -3.43 42.69 -38.55
N ASP A 340 -2.87 42.81 -39.75
CA ASP A 340 -3.57 42.41 -40.97
C ASP A 340 -3.90 40.91 -40.91
N GLY A 341 -5.19 40.57 -40.86
CA GLY A 341 -5.69 39.20 -40.65
C GLY A 341 -6.13 38.85 -39.22
N GLY A 342 -5.95 39.75 -38.26
CA GLY A 342 -6.31 39.57 -36.85
C GLY A 342 -5.41 38.58 -36.09
N ILE A 343 -5.56 38.52 -34.77
CA ILE A 343 -4.77 37.61 -33.90
C ILE A 343 -5.59 37.12 -32.71
N ASP A 344 -5.42 35.85 -32.35
CA ASP A 344 -5.94 35.29 -31.12
C ASP A 344 -5.04 35.61 -29.92
N VAL A 345 -5.60 36.31 -28.94
CA VAL A 345 -4.98 36.53 -27.63
C VAL A 345 -5.56 35.51 -26.66
N ILE A 346 -4.73 34.61 -26.14
CA ILE A 346 -5.15 33.53 -25.23
C ILE A 346 -4.31 33.59 -23.96
N GLN A 347 -4.96 33.52 -22.80
CA GLN A 347 -4.30 33.37 -21.51
C GLN A 347 -4.98 32.26 -20.70
N LYS A 348 -4.20 31.29 -20.22
CA LYS A 348 -4.69 30.25 -19.33
C LYS A 348 -4.31 30.57 -17.88
N VAL A 349 -5.24 30.35 -16.96
CA VAL A 349 -5.09 30.73 -15.54
C VAL A 349 -5.64 29.64 -14.64
N ILE A 350 -4.90 29.30 -13.60
CA ILE A 350 -5.29 28.38 -12.54
C ILE A 350 -5.51 29.21 -11.27
N PHE A 351 -6.72 29.13 -10.70
CA PHE A 351 -7.07 29.77 -9.44
C PHE A 351 -7.25 28.72 -8.36
N GLY A 352 -6.28 28.57 -7.46
CA GLY A 352 -6.35 27.54 -6.43
C GLY A 352 -5.32 27.72 -5.32
N LYS A 353 -5.48 27.02 -4.21
CA LYS A 353 -4.48 27.05 -3.13
C LYS A 353 -3.12 26.62 -3.67
N THR A 354 -2.04 27.24 -3.20
CA THR A 354 -0.66 26.79 -3.43
C THR A 354 -0.54 25.32 -3.05
N PHE A 355 -0.62 24.44 -4.04
CA PHE A 355 -0.18 23.08 -3.89
C PHE A 355 1.33 23.07 -4.15
N ASP A 356 2.08 22.56 -3.19
CA ASP A 356 3.45 22.17 -3.45
C ASP A 356 3.34 20.90 -4.31
N PHE A 357 3.29 21.06 -5.64
CA PHE A 357 3.22 19.96 -6.62
C PHE A 357 4.57 19.22 -6.67
N LYS A 358 5.06 18.79 -5.51
CA LYS A 358 6.30 18.04 -5.34
C LYS A 358 5.97 16.58 -5.22
N SER A 359 6.89 15.76 -5.72
CA SER A 359 6.81 14.34 -5.49
C SER A 359 6.87 14.04 -4.00
N GLU A 360 5.92 13.24 -3.53
CA GLU A 360 5.76 12.92 -2.13
C GLU A 360 5.96 11.43 -1.88
N ILE A 361 6.68 11.11 -0.81
CA ILE A 361 6.80 9.73 -0.30
C ILE A 361 5.93 9.64 0.94
N LEU A 362 4.79 8.96 0.81
CA LEU A 362 3.85 8.73 1.90
C LEU A 362 4.44 7.73 2.90
N SER A 363 3.97 7.82 4.15
CA SER A 363 4.33 6.86 5.20
C SER A 363 4.05 5.42 4.77
N SER A 364 5.01 4.54 5.03
CA SER A 364 4.89 3.11 4.74
C SER A 364 3.75 2.48 5.54
N VAL A 365 2.99 1.61 4.89
CA VAL A 365 1.91 0.82 5.49
C VAL A 365 2.46 -0.55 5.85
N GLU A 366 2.68 -0.76 7.15
CA GLU A 366 3.12 -2.04 7.74
C GLU A 366 1.90 -2.73 8.37
N TYR A 367 1.60 -3.98 7.99
CA TYR A 367 0.40 -4.69 8.44
C TYR A 367 0.60 -6.20 8.61
N PHE A 368 -0.24 -6.85 9.42
CA PHE A 368 -0.26 -8.31 9.54
C PHE A 368 -0.99 -8.94 8.36
N HIS A 369 -0.45 -10.03 7.82
CA HIS A 369 -0.95 -10.71 6.64
C HIS A 369 -2.43 -11.07 6.77
N ASN A 370 -3.21 -10.80 5.72
CA ASN A 370 -4.67 -10.89 5.67
C ASN A 370 -5.44 -9.94 6.60
N LYS A 371 -4.79 -8.98 7.27
CA LYS A 371 -5.43 -7.96 8.13
C LYS A 371 -5.30 -6.53 7.61
N LEU A 372 -4.97 -6.34 6.33
CA LEU A 372 -5.07 -5.03 5.71
C LEU A 372 -6.56 -4.71 5.46
N ASN A 373 -7.09 -3.74 6.20
CA ASN A 373 -8.52 -3.39 6.17
C ASN A 373 -8.92 -2.51 4.98
N PHE A 374 -7.95 -2.06 4.20
CA PHE A 374 -8.16 -1.25 2.99
C PHE A 374 -7.29 -1.79 1.85
N LYS A 375 -7.56 -1.38 0.62
CA LYS A 375 -6.75 -1.80 -0.53
C LYS A 375 -5.76 -0.70 -0.89
N ALA A 376 -4.57 -1.08 -1.35
CA ALA A 376 -3.61 -0.12 -1.89
C ALA A 376 -4.25 0.64 -3.06
N ASN A 377 -4.17 1.97 -3.03
CA ASN A 377 -4.95 2.78 -3.95
C ASN A 377 -4.32 4.15 -4.27
N CYS A 378 -4.72 4.69 -5.42
CA CYS A 378 -4.45 6.04 -5.87
C CYS A 378 -5.78 6.74 -6.10
N SER A 379 -6.03 7.87 -5.44
CA SER A 379 -7.16 8.73 -5.77
C SER A 379 -7.03 9.23 -7.22
N VAL A 380 -8.13 9.30 -7.97
CA VAL A 380 -8.07 9.84 -9.34
C VAL A 380 -7.77 11.34 -9.30
N ASN A 381 -8.30 12.07 -8.31
CA ASN A 381 -8.03 13.50 -8.13
C ASN A 381 -7.50 13.73 -6.71
N LEU A 382 -6.31 14.32 -6.56
CA LEU A 382 -5.81 14.81 -5.27
C LEU A 382 -6.33 16.22 -4.95
N SER A 383 -6.67 16.96 -6.00
CA SER A 383 -7.21 18.31 -5.96
C SER A 383 -8.01 18.58 -7.24
N ASP A 384 -8.71 19.71 -7.30
CA ASP A 384 -9.52 20.12 -8.46
C ASP A 384 -8.72 20.35 -9.75
N PHE A 385 -7.38 20.34 -9.65
CA PHE A 385 -6.44 20.63 -10.75
C PHE A 385 -5.58 19.46 -11.18
N THR A 386 -5.69 18.33 -10.47
CA THR A 386 -4.84 17.17 -10.69
C THR A 386 -5.68 16.00 -11.12
N GLN A 387 -5.14 15.22 -12.05
CA GLN A 387 -5.77 14.01 -12.55
C GLN A 387 -4.70 12.91 -12.55
N LEU A 388 -5.07 11.73 -12.06
CA LEU A 388 -4.19 10.56 -12.04
C LEU A 388 -3.99 10.08 -13.47
N LYS A 389 -2.75 10.17 -13.96
CA LYS A 389 -2.36 9.70 -15.28
C LYS A 389 -2.12 8.20 -15.27
N THR A 390 -1.29 7.74 -14.35
CA THR A 390 -0.87 6.34 -14.24
C THR A 390 -0.79 5.87 -12.80
N ALA A 391 -1.10 4.60 -12.59
CA ALA A 391 -0.79 3.89 -11.35
C ALA A 391 0.16 2.73 -11.67
N SER A 392 1.14 2.49 -10.81
CA SER A 392 2.00 1.31 -10.93
C SER A 392 2.31 0.71 -9.57
N PHE A 393 2.40 -0.61 -9.54
CA PHE A 393 2.73 -1.37 -8.34
C PHE A 393 3.80 -2.38 -8.71
N ASN A 394 5.01 -2.20 -8.17
CA ASN A 394 6.22 -2.92 -8.61
C ASN A 394 6.41 -2.79 -10.14
N ASP A 395 6.35 -3.90 -10.88
CA ASP A 395 6.56 -3.93 -12.34
C ASP A 395 5.27 -3.71 -13.16
N GLU A 396 4.11 -3.78 -12.52
CA GLU A 396 2.83 -3.61 -13.20
C GLU A 396 2.43 -2.14 -13.24
N LYS A 397 2.19 -1.61 -14.45
CA LYS A 397 1.77 -0.23 -14.68
C LYS A 397 0.50 -0.19 -15.51
N ILE A 398 -0.42 0.71 -15.17
CA ILE A 398 -1.65 0.98 -15.90
C ILE A 398 -1.79 2.49 -16.20
N GLU A 399 -2.25 2.81 -17.41
CA GLU A 399 -2.74 4.14 -17.75
C GLU A 399 -4.20 4.24 -17.32
N VAL A 400 -4.56 5.25 -16.52
CA VAL A 400 -5.88 5.33 -15.88
C VAL A 400 -7.01 5.53 -16.89
N GLN A 401 -6.73 6.14 -18.04
CA GLN A 401 -7.67 6.26 -19.15
C GLN A 401 -8.22 4.90 -19.59
N ASP A 402 -7.40 3.84 -19.54
CA ASP A 402 -7.80 2.50 -19.98
C ASP A 402 -8.83 1.90 -19.01
N LEU A 403 -8.76 2.25 -17.72
CA LEU A 403 -9.69 1.81 -16.69
C LEU A 403 -11.06 2.52 -16.75
N HIS A 404 -11.15 3.68 -17.40
CA HIS A 404 -12.42 4.39 -17.54
C HIS A 404 -13.41 3.69 -18.48
N TRP A 405 -12.90 2.87 -19.41
CA TRP A 405 -13.68 2.20 -20.46
C TRP A 405 -14.06 0.76 -20.10
N THR A 406 -13.67 0.27 -18.93
CA THR A 406 -13.86 -1.14 -18.54
C THR A 406 -15.18 -1.41 -17.81
N ASN A 407 -16.05 -0.41 -17.65
CA ASN A 407 -17.27 -0.49 -16.83
C ASN A 407 -17.03 -1.06 -15.42
N GLY A 408 -15.87 -0.74 -14.84
CA GLY A 408 -15.47 -1.22 -13.52
C GLY A 408 -14.88 -2.65 -13.51
N ASN A 409 -14.57 -3.24 -14.66
CA ASN A 409 -13.73 -4.44 -14.72
C ASN A 409 -12.25 -4.07 -14.48
N SER A 410 -11.47 -5.04 -14.00
CA SER A 410 -10.03 -4.86 -13.80
C SER A 410 -9.25 -4.99 -15.11
N ILE A 411 -8.17 -4.22 -15.23
CA ILE A 411 -7.09 -4.46 -16.19
C ILE A 411 -5.86 -4.83 -15.38
N GLY A 412 -5.36 -6.06 -15.59
CA GLY A 412 -4.40 -6.65 -14.67
C GLY A 412 -4.96 -6.70 -13.25
N HIS A 413 -4.17 -6.27 -12.28
CA HIS A 413 -4.56 -6.16 -10.88
C HIS A 413 -5.11 -4.78 -10.51
N PHE A 414 -5.31 -3.88 -11.48
CA PHE A 414 -5.87 -2.55 -11.22
C PHE A 414 -7.34 -2.48 -11.58
N ARG A 415 -8.12 -1.78 -10.75
CA ARG A 415 -9.55 -1.51 -10.98
C ARG A 415 -9.87 -0.08 -10.57
N LEU A 416 -10.68 0.62 -11.37
CA LEU A 416 -11.25 1.90 -10.98
C LEU A 416 -12.60 1.68 -10.27
N GLU A 417 -12.73 2.21 -9.05
CA GLU A 417 -13.94 2.12 -8.23
C GLU A 417 -14.15 3.45 -7.50
N ASN A 418 -15.33 4.07 -7.65
CA ASN A 418 -15.70 5.33 -6.98
C ASN A 418 -14.65 6.46 -7.08
N GLY A 419 -14.00 6.62 -8.24
CA GLY A 419 -12.99 7.67 -8.44
C GLY A 419 -11.64 7.36 -7.78
N VAL A 420 -11.38 6.09 -7.47
CA VAL A 420 -10.13 5.62 -6.89
C VAL A 420 -9.63 4.41 -7.69
N VAL A 421 -8.36 4.43 -8.08
CA VAL A 421 -7.70 3.29 -8.71
C VAL A 421 -7.16 2.39 -7.61
N ILE A 422 -7.63 1.15 -7.58
CA ILE A 422 -7.37 0.16 -6.55
C ILE A 422 -6.53 -0.96 -7.12
N PHE A 423 -5.46 -1.33 -6.41
CA PHE A 423 -4.70 -2.55 -6.66
C PHE A 423 -5.34 -3.72 -5.90
N GLN A 424 -5.74 -4.76 -6.63
CA GLN A 424 -6.64 -5.83 -6.15
C GLN A 424 -5.95 -6.96 -5.38
N ASN A 425 -4.66 -6.86 -5.12
CA ASN A 425 -3.97 -7.84 -4.28
C ASN A 425 -4.43 -7.71 -2.82
N LYS A 426 -4.78 -8.83 -2.19
CA LYS A 426 -5.19 -8.89 -0.77
C LYS A 426 -4.03 -8.58 0.19
N ASN A 427 -2.81 -8.90 -0.22
CA ASN A 427 -1.59 -8.68 0.56
C ASN A 427 -0.53 -8.01 -0.33
N PRO A 428 -0.71 -6.73 -0.70
CA PRO A 428 0.26 -6.01 -1.49
C PRO A 428 1.59 -5.88 -0.73
N ILE A 429 2.69 -6.30 -1.36
CA ILE A 429 4.06 -6.12 -0.88
C ILE A 429 4.83 -5.42 -1.99
N GLY A 430 5.30 -4.20 -1.74
CA GLY A 430 5.91 -3.39 -2.79
C GLY A 430 5.66 -1.90 -2.64
N ILE A 431 5.90 -1.16 -3.71
CA ILE A 431 5.67 0.29 -3.76
C ILE A 431 4.57 0.58 -4.77
N LEU A 432 3.52 1.26 -4.31
CA LEU A 432 2.52 1.86 -5.17
C LEU A 432 3.01 3.25 -5.58
N TYR A 433 3.15 3.51 -6.87
CA TYR A 433 3.42 4.81 -7.46
C TYR A 433 2.17 5.33 -8.18
N CYS A 434 1.81 6.58 -7.88
CA CYS A 434 0.70 7.28 -8.50
C CYS A 434 1.25 8.53 -9.20
N THR A 435 1.16 8.59 -10.53
CA THR A 435 1.63 9.76 -11.31
C THR A 435 0.44 10.63 -11.66
N TYR A 436 0.51 11.90 -11.25
CA TYR A 436 -0.52 12.89 -11.47
C TYR A 436 -0.07 13.91 -12.51
N ILE A 437 -0.99 14.26 -13.40
CA ILE A 437 -0.84 15.37 -14.33
C ILE A 437 -1.57 16.59 -13.78
N TYR A 438 -1.04 17.75 -14.10
CA TYR A 438 -1.64 19.05 -13.87
C TYR A 438 -1.17 20.01 -14.98
N PRO A 439 -1.78 21.20 -15.16
CA PRO A 439 -1.64 21.91 -16.43
C PRO A 439 -0.22 22.41 -16.76
N ILE A 440 0.69 22.45 -15.77
CA ILE A 440 2.07 22.91 -15.94
C ILE A 440 3.12 21.79 -15.72
N GLY A 441 2.71 20.53 -15.55
CA GLY A 441 3.66 19.42 -15.39
C GLY A 441 3.07 18.12 -14.86
N GLU A 442 3.95 17.29 -14.32
CA GLU A 442 3.63 16.01 -13.68
C GLU A 442 4.36 15.89 -12.35
N PHE A 443 3.73 15.25 -11.36
CA PHE A 443 4.37 14.86 -10.11
C PHE A 443 3.92 13.45 -9.72
N HIS A 444 4.59 12.83 -8.77
CA HIS A 444 4.22 11.49 -8.33
C HIS A 444 4.15 11.37 -6.82
N THR A 445 3.20 10.57 -6.34
CA THR A 445 3.20 10.10 -4.96
C THR A 445 3.61 8.63 -4.93
N SER A 446 4.26 8.21 -3.84
CA SER A 446 4.63 6.81 -3.64
C SER A 446 4.31 6.35 -2.23
N GLN A 447 3.90 5.09 -2.09
CA GLN A 447 3.61 4.49 -0.80
C GLN A 447 4.09 3.04 -0.75
N THR A 448 4.90 2.72 0.26
CA THR A 448 5.44 1.37 0.47
C THR A 448 4.49 0.54 1.33
N TYR A 449 4.17 -0.67 0.86
CA TYR A 449 3.36 -1.66 1.57
C TYR A 449 4.23 -2.86 1.98
N LYS A 450 4.16 -3.24 3.26
CA LYS A 450 4.86 -4.40 3.82
C LYS A 450 3.91 -5.23 4.66
N SER A 451 3.86 -6.53 4.40
CA SER A 451 3.07 -7.48 5.18
C SER A 451 3.95 -8.38 6.04
N PHE A 452 3.55 -8.63 7.28
CA PHE A 452 4.21 -9.56 8.22
C PHE A 452 3.31 -10.76 8.51
N LYS A 453 3.87 -11.96 8.61
CA LYS A 453 3.15 -13.19 8.95
C LYS A 453 3.98 -14.02 9.92
N ASP A 454 3.34 -15.00 10.54
CA ASP A 454 4.08 -16.02 11.26
C ASP A 454 5.00 -16.76 10.28
N GLU A 455 6.27 -16.88 10.66
CA GLU A 455 7.32 -17.45 9.82
C GLU A 455 8.05 -18.54 10.60
N GLU A 456 8.27 -19.68 9.94
CA GLU A 456 9.12 -20.75 10.45
C GLU A 456 10.32 -20.89 9.51
N MET A 457 11.47 -20.44 9.98
CA MET A 457 12.72 -20.48 9.24
C MET A 457 13.25 -21.92 9.16
N PRO A 458 13.96 -22.29 8.08
CA PRO A 458 14.58 -23.61 7.96
C PRO A 458 15.48 -23.90 9.16
N PRO A 459 15.44 -25.12 9.75
CA PRO A 459 16.27 -25.45 10.91
C PRO A 459 17.77 -25.32 10.59
N ILE A 460 18.52 -24.73 11.52
CA ILE A 460 19.97 -24.61 11.46
C ILE A 460 20.57 -25.85 12.11
N THR A 461 21.23 -26.66 11.29
CA THR A 461 21.96 -27.87 11.71
C THR A 461 23.47 -27.60 11.72
N TYR A 462 24.17 -28.02 12.78
CA TYR A 462 25.60 -27.73 12.92
C TYR A 462 26.35 -28.79 13.74
N LEU A 463 27.69 -28.83 13.66
CA LEU A 463 28.50 -29.74 14.48
C LEU A 463 28.66 -29.15 15.89
N HIS A 464 28.59 -29.99 16.93
CA HIS A 464 28.79 -29.56 18.32
C HIS A 464 30.06 -28.72 18.48
N ASP A 465 29.95 -27.60 19.20
CA ASP A 465 30.96 -26.54 19.40
C ASP A 465 31.39 -25.74 18.15
N GLU A 466 30.79 -25.96 16.97
CA GLU A 466 31.16 -25.26 15.72
C GLU A 466 30.18 -24.16 15.29
N LEU A 467 29.16 -23.83 16.09
CA LEU A 467 28.26 -22.73 15.76
C LEU A 467 28.95 -21.37 15.96
N LEU A 468 29.32 -20.71 14.87
CA LEU A 468 30.07 -19.44 14.88
C LEU A 468 29.24 -18.23 15.29
N PHE A 469 27.92 -18.34 15.32
CA PHE A 469 27.00 -17.25 15.68
C PHE A 469 25.97 -17.72 16.70
N LYS A 470 25.53 -16.81 17.56
CA LYS A 470 24.55 -17.15 18.60
C LYS A 470 23.12 -16.94 18.11
N PRO A 471 22.16 -17.79 18.53
CA PRO A 471 20.74 -17.56 18.25
C PRO A 471 20.32 -16.18 18.73
N ASN A 472 19.64 -15.44 17.87
CA ASN A 472 19.25 -14.08 18.18
C ASN A 472 17.92 -13.70 17.54
N CYS A 473 17.28 -12.71 18.16
CA CYS A 473 16.14 -12.00 17.62
C CYS A 473 16.55 -10.55 17.39
N SER A 474 16.31 -10.02 16.18
CA SER A 474 16.47 -8.59 15.93
C SER A 474 15.43 -7.80 16.71
N MET A 475 15.81 -6.70 17.34
CA MET A 475 14.92 -5.78 18.04
C MET A 475 14.03 -5.00 17.05
N ASP A 476 14.54 -4.77 15.84
CA ASP A 476 13.88 -3.99 14.80
C ASP A 476 13.71 -4.87 13.53
N GLN A 477 12.48 -5.03 13.04
CA GLN A 477 12.20 -5.61 11.71
C GLN A 477 11.49 -4.64 10.75
N GLY A 478 11.33 -3.38 11.16
CA GLY A 478 10.62 -2.33 10.43
C GLY A 478 10.63 -1.04 11.23
N LYS A 479 10.00 0.01 10.72
CA LYS A 479 9.87 1.27 11.48
C LYS A 479 8.78 1.17 12.56
N SER A 480 7.81 0.27 12.39
CA SER A 480 6.65 0.13 13.28
C SER A 480 6.56 -1.26 13.94
N VAL A 481 7.63 -2.05 13.82
CA VAL A 481 7.73 -3.40 14.39
C VAL A 481 8.80 -3.43 15.47
N SER A 482 8.40 -3.74 16.70
CA SER A 482 9.29 -3.91 17.84
C SER A 482 9.24 -5.34 18.37
N LEU A 483 10.39 -5.86 18.77
CA LEU A 483 10.44 -7.15 19.48
C LEU A 483 9.84 -6.99 20.88
N LYS A 484 8.83 -7.81 21.20
CA LYS A 484 8.12 -7.77 22.48
C LYS A 484 8.62 -8.84 23.43
N THR A 485 8.68 -10.08 22.93
CA THR A 485 9.00 -11.25 23.74
C THR A 485 9.95 -12.15 22.97
N ILE A 486 10.89 -12.77 23.68
CA ILE A 486 11.75 -13.84 23.18
C ILE A 486 11.52 -15.10 24.01
N LEU A 487 11.50 -16.23 23.33
CA LEU A 487 11.31 -17.54 23.93
C LEU A 487 12.32 -18.51 23.32
N PHE A 488 13.04 -19.25 24.16
CA PHE A 488 13.85 -20.39 23.73
C PHE A 488 13.47 -21.61 24.56
N ASN A 489 12.89 -22.62 23.92
CA ASN A 489 12.25 -23.77 24.57
C ASN A 489 11.20 -23.36 25.63
N GLU A 490 11.53 -23.41 26.92
CA GLU A 490 10.64 -23.02 28.04
C GLU A 490 10.98 -21.64 28.64
N GLU A 491 12.12 -21.05 28.27
CA GLU A 491 12.57 -19.79 28.84
C GLU A 491 12.01 -18.61 28.06
N ARG A 492 11.02 -17.92 28.66
CA ARG A 492 10.36 -16.73 28.11
C ARG A 492 10.84 -15.46 28.79
N ILE A 493 11.21 -14.46 28.00
CA ILE A 493 11.61 -13.14 28.49
C ILE A 493 10.90 -12.03 27.72
N GLU A 494 10.35 -11.06 28.43
CA GLU A 494 9.85 -9.80 27.86
C GLU A 494 11.03 -8.83 27.64
N ILE A 495 11.09 -8.19 26.48
CA ILE A 495 12.23 -7.32 26.11
C ILE A 495 12.40 -6.12 27.05
N TYR A 496 11.29 -5.56 27.55
CA TYR A 496 11.35 -4.49 28.56
C TYR A 496 12.12 -4.91 29.81
N ASP A 497 11.99 -6.18 30.22
CA ASP A 497 12.71 -6.70 31.39
C ASP A 497 14.21 -6.83 31.14
N LEU A 498 14.63 -7.09 29.90
CA LEU A 498 16.04 -7.09 29.50
C LEU A 498 16.62 -5.67 29.53
N GLN A 499 15.88 -4.70 28.99
CA GLN A 499 16.28 -3.29 28.97
C GLN A 499 16.37 -2.67 30.38
N GLY A 500 15.56 -3.15 31.32
CA GLY A 500 15.52 -2.65 32.71
C GLY A 500 16.65 -3.13 33.62
N THR A 501 17.56 -3.99 33.14
CA THR A 501 18.70 -4.47 33.94
C THR A 501 19.97 -3.67 33.63
N ASN A 502 20.79 -3.39 34.65
CA ASN A 502 22.02 -2.61 34.48
C ASN A 502 22.99 -3.23 33.45
N ASP A 503 23.02 -4.55 33.37
CA ASP A 503 23.90 -5.30 32.45
C ASP A 503 23.21 -5.71 31.14
N GLN A 504 21.93 -5.34 30.96
CA GLN A 504 21.05 -5.76 29.86
C GLN A 504 20.98 -7.29 29.67
N GLU A 505 20.98 -8.01 30.80
CA GLU A 505 21.00 -9.47 30.88
C GLU A 505 19.86 -9.96 31.77
N LYS A 506 19.13 -10.96 31.29
CA LYS A 506 18.13 -11.68 32.08
C LYS A 506 18.09 -13.13 31.62
N GLY A 507 18.17 -14.06 32.57
CA GLY A 507 18.25 -15.48 32.26
C GLY A 507 19.44 -15.81 31.35
N ASN A 508 19.21 -16.63 30.32
CA ASN A 508 20.20 -16.98 29.30
C ASN A 508 20.26 -16.00 28.12
N PHE A 509 19.59 -14.84 28.21
CA PHE A 509 19.60 -13.85 27.15
C PHE A 509 20.37 -12.59 27.53
N LYS A 510 21.00 -11.99 26.52
CA LYS A 510 21.72 -10.72 26.60
C LYS A 510 21.32 -9.82 25.45
N LEU A 511 21.02 -8.57 25.74
CA LEU A 511 20.85 -7.56 24.70
C LEU A 511 22.24 -7.07 24.26
N ILE A 512 22.54 -7.14 22.97
CA ILE A 512 23.74 -6.57 22.37
C ILE A 512 23.30 -5.72 21.18
N GLN A 513 23.52 -4.41 21.28
CA GLN A 513 23.09 -3.44 20.27
C GLN A 513 21.58 -3.56 19.97
N LYS A 514 21.23 -4.04 18.78
CA LYS A 514 19.85 -4.23 18.29
C LYS A 514 19.43 -5.70 18.29
N PHE A 515 20.12 -6.58 19.01
CA PHE A 515 19.83 -8.01 19.03
C PHE A 515 19.68 -8.52 20.45
N ALA A 516 18.61 -9.30 20.68
CA ALA A 516 18.49 -10.12 21.88
C ALA A 516 19.09 -11.50 21.57
N ILE A 517 20.17 -11.84 22.27
CA ILE A 517 21.03 -13.00 21.96
C ILE A 517 20.93 -14.05 23.05
N PHE A 518 20.71 -15.31 22.67
CA PHE A 518 20.77 -16.46 23.57
C PHE A 518 22.22 -16.89 23.79
N ARG A 519 22.64 -17.06 25.05
CA ARG A 519 24.06 -17.12 25.43
C ARG A 519 24.70 -18.50 25.33
N ASP A 520 23.91 -19.57 25.25
CA ASP A 520 24.40 -20.95 25.18
C ASP A 520 25.37 -21.14 24.00
N ARG A 521 26.39 -21.98 24.20
CA ARG A 521 27.37 -22.35 23.18
C ARG A 521 26.83 -23.42 22.24
N ASN A 522 25.97 -24.31 22.74
CA ASN A 522 25.38 -25.41 21.95
C ASN A 522 23.85 -25.41 22.06
N PRO A 523 23.19 -24.34 21.59
CA PRO A 523 21.74 -24.21 21.67
C PRO A 523 21.03 -25.32 20.88
N LYS A 524 20.27 -26.16 21.60
CA LYS A 524 19.39 -27.17 21.00
C LYS A 524 17.95 -26.86 21.36
N GLY A 525 17.15 -26.53 20.36
CA GLY A 525 15.78 -26.10 20.61
C GLY A 525 15.22 -25.12 19.61
N LYS A 526 14.05 -24.56 19.95
CA LYS A 526 13.33 -23.61 19.11
C LYS A 526 13.41 -22.21 19.74
N LEU A 527 13.99 -21.28 18.98
CA LEU A 527 13.94 -19.85 19.25
C LEU A 527 12.66 -19.27 18.61
N SER A 528 11.95 -18.46 19.38
CA SER A 528 10.67 -17.86 19.03
C SER A 528 10.74 -16.37 19.36
N CYS A 529 10.78 -15.54 18.32
CA CYS A 529 10.79 -14.09 18.39
C CYS A 529 9.36 -13.57 18.17
N ILE A 530 8.76 -12.98 19.19
CA ILE A 530 7.40 -12.43 19.13
C ILE A 530 7.50 -10.92 18.95
N TYR A 531 7.05 -10.46 17.80
CA TYR A 531 7.05 -9.06 17.41
C TYR A 531 5.68 -8.43 17.63
N GLU A 532 5.68 -7.16 18.01
CA GLU A 532 4.50 -6.30 18.11
C GLU A 532 4.46 -5.37 16.90
N LEU A 533 3.33 -5.39 16.19
CA LEU A 533 3.03 -4.51 15.08
C LEU A 533 1.66 -3.88 15.36
N HIS A 534 1.67 -2.61 15.76
CA HIS A 534 0.50 -1.90 16.29
C HIS A 534 -0.20 -2.72 17.40
N ASN A 535 -1.47 -3.13 17.21
CA ASN A 535 -2.26 -3.91 18.18
C ASN A 535 -2.24 -5.42 17.90
N THR A 536 -1.32 -5.89 17.06
CA THR A 536 -1.21 -7.31 16.68
C THR A 536 0.20 -7.83 16.95
N THR A 537 0.32 -9.15 17.10
CA THR A 537 1.62 -9.82 17.25
C THR A 537 1.82 -10.86 16.16
N PHE A 538 3.07 -11.10 15.79
CA PHE A 538 3.46 -12.17 14.89
C PHE A 538 4.72 -12.87 15.40
N LEU A 539 4.92 -14.10 14.96
CA LEU A 539 5.95 -15.00 15.46
C LEU A 539 6.96 -15.36 14.37
N VAL A 540 8.24 -15.22 14.66
CA VAL A 540 9.33 -15.76 13.83
C VAL A 540 10.02 -16.86 14.61
N ASN A 541 10.04 -18.06 14.03
CA ASN A 541 10.56 -19.28 14.63
C ASN A 541 11.83 -19.73 13.92
N GLN A 542 12.85 -20.09 14.68
CA GLN A 542 14.08 -20.68 14.19
C GLN A 542 14.48 -21.86 15.08
N THR A 543 14.65 -23.03 14.49
CA THR A 543 15.08 -24.24 15.21
C THR A 543 16.59 -24.43 15.05
N TYR A 544 17.26 -24.85 16.14
CA TYR A 544 18.68 -25.14 16.22
C TYR A 544 18.89 -26.59 16.68
N GLU A 545 19.71 -27.34 15.95
CA GLU A 545 20.06 -28.72 16.30
C GLU A 545 21.53 -28.99 16.01
N TYR A 546 22.28 -29.40 17.04
CA TYR A 546 23.66 -29.84 16.87
C TYR A 546 23.78 -31.35 16.69
N PHE A 547 24.87 -31.76 16.04
CA PHE A 547 25.24 -33.15 15.80
C PHE A 547 26.67 -33.42 16.26
N GLU A 548 26.94 -34.67 16.60
CA GLU A 548 28.27 -35.14 17.00
C GLU A 548 28.70 -36.32 16.12
N ASN A 549 30.01 -36.43 15.90
CA ASN A 549 30.56 -37.59 15.24
C ASN A 549 30.27 -38.84 16.08
N THR A 550 29.60 -39.81 15.47
CA THR A 550 29.07 -40.97 16.20
C THR A 550 29.64 -42.26 15.64
N ASN A 551 30.11 -43.14 16.51
CA ASN A 551 30.45 -44.52 16.16
C ASN A 551 29.25 -45.41 16.53
N LEU A 552 28.58 -45.97 15.52
CA LEU A 552 27.55 -46.98 15.71
C LEU A 552 28.18 -48.31 16.12
N SER A 553 27.41 -49.14 16.82
CA SER A 553 27.85 -50.49 17.20
C SER A 553 28.25 -51.32 15.97
N ASP A 554 29.29 -52.13 16.15
CA ASP A 554 29.77 -53.06 15.14
C ASP A 554 28.66 -54.03 14.71
N ILE A 555 28.45 -54.18 13.41
CA ILE A 555 27.55 -55.17 12.84
C ILE A 555 28.36 -56.44 12.55
N LYS A 556 28.04 -57.52 13.27
CA LYS A 556 28.62 -58.86 13.05
C LYS A 556 27.57 -59.78 12.45
N TYR A 557 27.90 -60.44 11.34
CA TYR A 557 26.95 -61.32 10.63
C TYR A 557 27.63 -62.56 10.04
N ALA A 558 26.87 -63.64 9.87
CA ALA A 558 27.38 -64.90 9.35
C ALA A 558 27.52 -64.85 7.81
N SER A 559 28.60 -65.41 7.25
CA SER A 559 28.87 -65.36 5.80
C SER A 559 27.84 -66.11 4.94
N ASN A 560 26.99 -66.93 5.55
CA ASN A 560 25.95 -67.73 4.90
C ASN A 560 24.53 -67.19 5.12
N GLN A 561 24.35 -66.06 5.81
CA GLN A 561 23.07 -65.35 5.88
C GLN A 561 22.98 -64.29 4.78
N LEU A 562 21.79 -64.14 4.19
CA LEU A 562 21.39 -63.21 3.11
C LEU A 562 22.34 -62.00 2.94
N SER A 563 22.81 -61.81 1.70
CA SER A 563 23.74 -60.78 1.22
C SER A 563 23.62 -59.43 1.94
N PHE A 564 24.31 -59.28 3.07
CA PHE A 564 24.28 -58.06 3.86
C PHE A 564 25.04 -56.95 3.11
N LYS A 565 24.47 -55.74 3.05
CA LYS A 565 25.11 -54.58 2.39
C LYS A 565 25.22 -53.39 3.35
N ALA A 566 26.44 -52.88 3.49
CA ALA A 566 26.72 -51.66 4.25
C ALA A 566 26.05 -50.47 3.55
N ASN A 567 25.37 -49.60 4.30
CA ASN A 567 24.61 -48.50 3.72
C ASN A 567 24.58 -47.24 4.59
N CYS A 568 24.40 -46.09 3.94
CA CYS A 568 24.13 -44.80 4.54
C CYS A 568 22.77 -44.28 4.08
N SER A 569 21.99 -43.71 4.98
CA SER A 569 20.77 -42.98 4.60
C SER A 569 21.14 -41.73 3.81
N LEU A 570 20.40 -41.38 2.76
CA LEU A 570 20.61 -40.13 2.03
C LEU A 570 20.19 -38.90 2.86
N GLU A 571 19.16 -39.06 3.68
CA GLU A 571 18.61 -38.00 4.54
C GLU A 571 18.18 -38.62 5.88
N PRO A 572 19.08 -38.76 6.86
CA PRO A 572 18.74 -39.32 8.18
C PRO A 572 17.78 -38.42 8.96
N LYS A 573 17.80 -37.10 8.71
CA LYS A 573 16.91 -36.08 9.27
C LYS A 573 16.74 -34.94 8.27
N SER A 574 15.65 -34.17 8.42
CA SER A 574 15.40 -32.96 7.64
C SER A 574 16.61 -32.00 7.67
N ASN A 575 17.02 -31.51 6.51
CA ASN A 575 18.19 -30.62 6.32
C ASN A 575 19.55 -31.21 6.74
N VAL A 576 19.68 -32.55 6.74
CA VAL A 576 20.94 -33.26 6.91
C VAL A 576 21.09 -34.24 5.75
N ASN A 577 21.91 -33.87 4.76
CA ASN A 577 22.03 -34.63 3.52
C ASN A 577 23.37 -35.36 3.44
N LEU A 578 23.37 -36.61 2.97
CA LEU A 578 24.60 -37.36 2.77
C LEU A 578 25.45 -36.68 1.68
N LYS A 579 26.68 -36.32 2.03
CA LYS A 579 27.65 -35.70 1.13
C LYS A 579 28.56 -36.75 0.50
N ASN A 580 29.12 -37.62 1.33
CA ASN A 580 30.11 -38.61 0.93
C ASN A 580 29.87 -39.91 1.71
N ILE A 581 30.06 -41.03 1.01
CA ILE A 581 30.09 -42.37 1.59
C ILE A 581 31.48 -42.96 1.38
N LEU A 582 32.08 -43.48 2.45
CA LEU A 582 33.39 -44.11 2.42
C LEU A 582 33.29 -45.49 3.08
N PHE A 583 33.85 -46.52 2.44
CA PHE A 583 34.03 -47.83 3.02
C PHE A 583 35.50 -48.20 2.92
N ASP A 584 36.19 -48.23 4.06
CA ASP A 584 37.66 -48.33 4.18
C ASP A 584 38.39 -47.28 3.31
N ASP A 585 38.89 -47.66 2.15
CA ASP A 585 39.65 -46.84 1.20
C ASP A 585 38.82 -46.37 -0.02
N LYS A 586 37.60 -46.89 -0.19
CA LYS A 586 36.72 -46.59 -1.32
C LYS A 586 35.72 -45.51 -0.95
N SER A 587 35.70 -44.38 -1.65
CA SER A 587 34.74 -43.30 -1.43
C SER A 587 33.91 -42.98 -2.67
N ALA A 588 32.72 -42.41 -2.45
CA ALA A 588 31.89 -41.82 -3.49
C ALA A 588 31.15 -40.59 -2.95
N GLU A 589 31.27 -39.48 -3.68
CA GLU A 589 30.39 -38.34 -3.45
C GLU A 589 28.99 -38.64 -3.97
N ILE A 590 27.98 -38.23 -3.21
CA ILE A 590 26.58 -38.56 -3.52
C ILE A 590 26.11 -37.85 -4.80
N GLU A 591 26.61 -36.64 -5.09
CA GLU A 591 26.29 -35.92 -6.34
C GLU A 591 26.68 -36.73 -7.59
N ASP A 592 27.76 -37.51 -7.51
CA ASP A 592 28.18 -38.36 -8.63
C ASP A 592 27.29 -39.58 -8.83
N LEU A 593 26.69 -40.09 -7.75
CA LEU A 593 25.76 -41.21 -7.80
C LEU A 593 24.34 -40.79 -8.23
N GLN A 594 24.04 -39.48 -8.24
CA GLN A 594 22.74 -38.92 -8.64
C GLN A 594 22.67 -38.54 -10.14
N LYS A 595 23.74 -38.75 -10.91
CA LYS A 595 23.78 -38.44 -12.35
C LYS A 595 22.87 -39.39 -13.16
N PRO A 596 22.10 -38.88 -14.14
CA PRO A 596 20.97 -39.61 -14.75
C PRO A 596 21.32 -40.92 -15.48
N ASN A 597 22.60 -41.14 -15.82
CA ASN A 597 23.02 -42.30 -16.60
C ASN A 597 23.83 -43.35 -15.82
N ASN A 598 24.03 -43.21 -14.50
CA ASN A 598 24.53 -44.32 -13.68
C ASN A 598 24.33 -44.03 -12.18
N ASN A 599 23.35 -44.72 -11.57
CA ASN A 599 23.16 -44.76 -10.11
C ASN A 599 24.28 -45.53 -9.38
N LEU A 600 25.44 -45.71 -10.02
CA LEU A 600 26.52 -46.58 -9.61
C LEU A 600 27.87 -45.91 -9.91
N LYS A 601 28.71 -45.78 -8.89
CA LYS A 601 30.07 -45.24 -9.00
C LYS A 601 31.00 -46.08 -8.12
N GLY A 602 31.98 -46.72 -8.74
CA GLY A 602 32.82 -47.72 -8.08
C GLY A 602 31.97 -48.81 -7.43
N ASN A 603 32.19 -49.05 -6.14
CA ASN A 603 31.49 -50.06 -5.35
C ASN A 603 30.27 -49.49 -4.60
N PHE A 604 29.71 -48.35 -5.02
CA PHE A 604 28.55 -47.72 -4.40
C PHE A 604 27.40 -47.57 -5.38
N LYS A 605 26.18 -47.78 -4.90
CA LYS A 605 24.94 -47.63 -5.68
C LYS A 605 23.87 -46.91 -4.86
N LEU A 606 23.04 -46.08 -5.48
CA LEU A 606 21.79 -45.62 -4.87
C LEU A 606 20.70 -46.68 -4.98
N ASP A 607 20.05 -46.94 -3.84
CA ASP A 607 18.91 -47.83 -3.72
C ASP A 607 17.85 -47.18 -2.82
N GLY A 608 16.84 -46.58 -3.47
CA GLY A 608 15.82 -45.79 -2.80
C GLY A 608 16.42 -44.62 -2.02
N LYS A 609 16.22 -44.61 -0.69
CA LYS A 609 16.71 -43.57 0.23
C LYS A 609 18.11 -43.85 0.80
N TYR A 610 18.84 -44.82 0.24
CA TYR A 610 20.12 -45.26 0.77
C TYR A 610 21.20 -45.24 -0.31
N ALA A 611 22.42 -44.88 0.09
CA ALA A 611 23.63 -45.18 -0.64
C ALA A 611 24.21 -46.49 -0.09
N ILE A 612 24.37 -47.50 -0.95
CA ILE A 612 24.71 -48.87 -0.57
C ILE A 612 26.05 -49.26 -1.17
N PHE A 613 26.90 -49.90 -0.37
CA PHE A 613 28.11 -50.57 -0.83
C PHE A 613 27.77 -51.92 -1.47
N THR A 614 28.22 -52.15 -2.70
CA THR A 614 27.73 -53.23 -3.57
C THR A 614 28.41 -54.58 -3.34
N ASP A 615 29.54 -54.62 -2.63
CA ASP A 615 30.26 -55.87 -2.39
C ASP A 615 29.44 -56.80 -1.49
N THR A 616 29.45 -58.08 -1.81
CA THR A 616 28.82 -59.13 -1.00
C THR A 616 29.68 -59.41 0.22
N ASN A 617 29.08 -59.32 1.42
CA ASN A 617 29.76 -59.50 2.71
C ASN A 617 30.85 -58.45 3.00
N PRO A 618 30.50 -57.16 3.13
CA PRO A 618 31.44 -56.10 3.53
C PRO A 618 32.11 -56.39 4.88
N ASN A 619 33.44 -56.42 4.89
CA ASN A 619 34.27 -56.48 6.10
C ASN A 619 35.18 -55.25 6.12
N GLY A 620 34.92 -54.31 7.02
CA GLY A 620 35.51 -52.98 6.95
C GLY A 620 34.72 -51.92 7.71
N ARG A 621 35.16 -50.67 7.64
CA ARG A 621 34.52 -49.53 8.30
C ARG A 621 33.82 -48.65 7.27
N LEU A 622 32.50 -48.53 7.41
CA LEU A 622 31.70 -47.54 6.72
C LEU A 622 31.76 -46.19 7.45
N SER A 623 31.90 -45.10 6.70
CA SER A 623 31.79 -43.73 7.15
C SER A 623 30.79 -42.99 6.26
N CYS A 624 29.74 -42.47 6.88
CA CYS A 624 28.71 -41.65 6.25
C CYS A 624 28.94 -40.19 6.66
N THR A 625 29.39 -39.33 5.74
CA THR A 625 29.58 -37.90 6.02
C THR A 625 28.40 -37.10 5.50
N TYR A 626 27.71 -36.43 6.42
CA TYR A 626 26.54 -35.61 6.15
C TYR A 626 26.88 -34.12 6.14
N LYS A 627 26.33 -33.41 5.17
CA LYS A 627 26.36 -31.95 5.07
C LYS A 627 25.29 -31.35 5.99
N LEU A 628 25.73 -30.45 6.87
CA LEU A 628 24.87 -29.67 7.74
C LEU A 628 24.70 -28.25 7.16
N THR A 629 23.89 -27.43 7.83
CA THR A 629 23.79 -25.99 7.51
C THR A 629 25.13 -25.30 7.76
N VAL A 630 25.82 -25.69 8.84
CA VAL A 630 27.17 -25.26 9.18
C VAL A 630 28.04 -26.48 9.46
N GLY A 631 29.02 -26.75 8.59
CA GLY A 631 29.97 -27.87 8.75
C GLY A 631 29.47 -29.21 8.21
N ASN A 632 30.16 -30.29 8.61
CA ASN A 632 29.80 -31.67 8.26
C ASN A 632 29.91 -32.58 9.49
N VAL A 633 29.09 -33.62 9.57
CA VAL A 633 29.18 -34.65 10.62
C VAL A 633 29.39 -36.01 10.00
N SER A 634 30.18 -36.86 10.64
CA SER A 634 30.44 -38.23 10.18
C SER A 634 29.90 -39.26 11.16
N VAL A 635 29.21 -40.26 10.61
CA VAL A 635 28.73 -41.44 11.34
C VAL A 635 29.51 -42.65 10.84
N TYR A 636 30.12 -43.38 11.77
CA TYR A 636 30.95 -44.54 11.46
C TYR A 636 30.28 -45.83 11.90
N GLN A 637 30.46 -46.89 11.13
CA GLN A 637 29.97 -48.22 11.47
C GLN A 637 30.90 -49.30 10.95
N SER A 638 31.35 -50.19 11.83
CA SER A 638 32.19 -51.32 11.43
C SER A 638 31.34 -52.54 11.07
N TYR A 639 31.73 -53.25 10.02
CA TYR A 639 31.12 -54.47 9.54
C TYR A 639 32.14 -55.59 9.60
N LYS A 640 31.79 -56.74 10.21
CA LYS A 640 32.64 -57.93 10.25
C LYS A 640 31.80 -59.17 9.99
N TYR A 641 32.20 -59.98 9.02
CA TYR A 641 31.57 -61.28 8.80
C TYR A 641 32.42 -62.43 9.33
N PHE A 642 31.78 -63.52 9.73
CA PHE A 642 32.44 -64.75 10.16
C PHE A 642 31.89 -65.95 9.38
N LYS A 643 32.77 -66.90 9.01
CA LYS A 643 32.36 -68.16 8.40
C LYS A 643 31.68 -69.03 9.44
N THR A 644 30.42 -69.37 9.21
CA THR A 644 29.65 -70.33 10.00
C THR A 644 29.87 -71.73 9.45
N ILE A 645 30.51 -72.58 10.25
CA ILE A 645 30.43 -74.04 10.11
C ILE A 645 29.24 -74.46 10.98
N GLY A 646 28.34 -75.27 10.42
CA GLY A 646 27.18 -75.80 11.15
C GLY A 646 27.63 -76.62 12.36
N HIS A 647 27.02 -76.33 13.51
CA HIS A 647 27.37 -76.79 14.87
C HIS A 647 28.75 -76.28 15.38
N PRO A 648 28.89 -75.91 16.66
CA PRO A 648 30.15 -75.38 17.17
C PRO A 648 31.18 -76.52 17.24
N ALA A 649 31.91 -76.70 16.15
CA ALA A 649 32.98 -77.68 16.00
C ALA A 649 34.30 -76.93 15.90
N VAL A 650 35.21 -77.14 16.86
CA VAL A 650 36.59 -76.61 16.79
C VAL A 650 37.49 -77.72 16.24
N LYS A 651 38.10 -77.49 15.07
CA LYS A 651 38.98 -78.44 14.38
C LYS A 651 40.30 -78.61 15.15
N TYR A 652 40.60 -79.84 15.55
CA TYR A 652 41.91 -80.32 15.93
C TYR A 652 42.78 -80.40 14.66
N ALA A 653 43.59 -79.37 14.44
CA ALA A 653 44.62 -79.43 13.40
C ALA A 653 45.79 -80.30 13.90
N SER A 654 46.00 -81.44 13.27
CA SER A 654 47.27 -82.18 13.27
C SER A 654 48.05 -81.76 12.02
N GLU A 655 48.41 -80.48 11.94
CA GLU A 655 49.39 -79.98 10.97
C GLU A 655 50.62 -79.51 11.74
N SER A 656 51.79 -79.77 11.19
CA SER A 656 53.02 -80.15 11.88
C SER A 656 53.69 -79.14 12.83
N ASN A 657 53.05 -78.04 13.24
CA ASN A 657 53.68 -77.03 14.13
C ASN A 657 52.75 -76.39 15.20
N VAL A 658 51.48 -76.78 15.34
CA VAL A 658 50.57 -76.21 16.37
C VAL A 658 49.65 -77.28 16.96
N ASN A 659 49.74 -77.55 18.27
CA ASN A 659 48.91 -78.57 18.93
C ASN A 659 47.98 -77.94 19.97
N LEU A 660 46.67 -78.23 19.90
CA LEU A 660 45.72 -77.84 20.95
C LEU A 660 46.06 -78.57 22.25
N LYS A 661 46.33 -77.82 23.32
CA LYS A 661 46.80 -78.33 24.61
C LYS A 661 45.67 -78.47 25.62
N THR A 662 44.87 -77.42 25.79
CA THR A 662 43.87 -77.32 26.86
C THR A 662 42.62 -76.57 26.37
N ILE A 663 41.45 -76.99 26.82
CA ILE A 663 40.20 -76.24 26.69
C ILE A 663 39.78 -75.76 28.08
N LEU A 664 39.38 -74.50 28.18
CA LEU A 664 38.74 -73.94 29.36
C LEU A 664 37.30 -73.53 29.03
N PHE A 665 36.35 -73.92 29.87
CA PHE A 665 34.98 -73.38 29.82
C PHE A 665 34.60 -72.87 31.21
N ASN A 666 34.33 -71.57 31.34
CA ASN A 666 34.00 -70.92 32.63
C ASN A 666 34.98 -71.25 33.77
N ASN A 667 36.28 -71.30 33.45
CA ASN A 667 37.40 -71.61 34.36
C ASN A 667 37.61 -73.10 34.71
N GLU A 668 36.78 -74.02 34.22
CA GLU A 668 37.08 -75.45 34.27
C GLU A 668 37.99 -75.81 33.09
N SER A 669 39.15 -76.42 33.36
CA SER A 669 40.15 -76.75 32.34
C SER A 669 40.24 -78.26 32.09
N THR A 670 40.21 -78.67 30.83
CA THR A 670 40.43 -80.05 30.40
C THR A 670 41.59 -80.12 29.43
N GLU A 671 42.60 -80.95 29.72
CA GLU A 671 43.69 -81.22 28.78
C GLU A 671 43.25 -82.17 27.66
N ILE A 672 43.72 -81.93 26.44
CA ILE A 672 43.31 -82.73 25.28
C ILE A 672 43.86 -84.16 25.33
N ASN A 673 45.03 -84.36 25.95
CA ASN A 673 45.58 -85.71 26.13
C ASN A 673 44.69 -86.56 27.05
N ASP A 674 44.04 -85.96 28.04
CA ASP A 674 43.08 -86.67 28.89
C ASP A 674 41.86 -87.14 28.11
N LEU A 675 41.40 -86.36 27.13
CA LEU A 675 40.28 -86.72 26.23
C LEU A 675 40.66 -87.82 25.22
N LYS A 676 41.94 -87.95 24.84
CA LYS A 676 42.42 -89.04 23.96
C LYS A 676 42.61 -90.37 24.70
N ASN A 677 42.85 -90.31 26.01
CA ASN A 677 43.18 -91.48 26.82
C ASN A 677 41.94 -92.16 27.45
N THR A 678 40.73 -91.66 27.20
CA THR A 678 39.46 -92.27 27.65
C THR A 678 38.85 -93.17 26.57
N VAL A 679 38.24 -94.29 26.98
CA VAL A 679 37.67 -95.31 26.08
C VAL A 679 36.58 -94.75 25.14
N SER A 680 35.90 -93.66 25.53
CA SER A 680 34.84 -93.00 24.75
C SER A 680 35.24 -91.67 24.11
N ASN A 681 36.52 -91.28 24.20
CA ASN A 681 37.03 -89.96 23.80
C ASN A 681 36.23 -88.78 24.41
N SER A 682 35.69 -88.95 25.62
CA SER A 682 34.87 -87.95 26.30
C SER A 682 35.29 -87.78 27.76
N LYS A 683 35.16 -86.56 28.29
CA LYS A 683 35.36 -86.23 29.70
C LYS A 683 34.41 -85.07 30.05
N GLU A 684 33.63 -85.22 31.12
CA GLU A 684 32.58 -84.27 31.52
C GLU A 684 31.57 -83.95 30.39
N LYS A 685 31.37 -82.66 30.06
CA LYS A 685 30.50 -82.18 28.97
C LYS A 685 31.25 -82.04 27.64
N LEU A 686 32.47 -82.58 27.52
CA LEU A 686 33.32 -82.46 26.34
C LEU A 686 33.53 -83.81 25.65
N LYS A 687 33.38 -83.84 24.31
CA LYS A 687 33.63 -85.03 23.48
C LYS A 687 34.57 -84.71 22.33
N LEU A 688 35.60 -85.52 22.11
CA LEU A 688 36.49 -85.46 20.95
C LEU A 688 36.01 -86.49 19.91
N ASP A 689 35.68 -86.03 18.71
CA ASP A 689 35.22 -86.89 17.60
C ASP A 689 35.78 -86.37 16.27
N THR A 690 36.33 -87.26 15.44
CA THR A 690 36.95 -86.95 14.13
C THR A 690 37.88 -85.74 14.09
N GLY A 691 38.62 -85.51 15.18
CA GLY A 691 39.48 -84.34 15.30
C GLY A 691 38.70 -83.04 15.51
N PHE A 692 37.55 -83.08 16.18
CA PHE A 692 36.81 -81.92 16.65
C PHE A 692 36.39 -82.11 18.10
N ILE A 693 36.32 -81.03 18.87
CA ILE A 693 35.86 -81.08 20.26
C ILE A 693 34.49 -80.39 20.38
N TYR A 694 33.55 -81.11 20.98
CA TYR A 694 32.14 -80.75 21.12
C TYR A 694 31.80 -80.49 22.58
N PHE A 695 30.99 -79.46 22.85
CA PHE A 695 30.29 -79.28 24.12
C PHE A 695 28.91 -79.91 24.07
N MET A 696 28.61 -80.79 25.01
CA MET A 696 27.38 -81.57 25.06
C MET A 696 26.33 -80.98 26.02
N GLY A 697 26.56 -79.78 26.57
CA GLY A 697 25.61 -79.11 27.48
C GLY A 697 24.58 -78.24 26.74
N ASN A 698 23.33 -78.26 27.22
CA ASN A 698 22.25 -77.39 26.73
C ASN A 698 22.47 -75.94 27.19
N ASN A 699 22.27 -74.96 26.30
CA ASN A 699 22.36 -73.50 26.54
C ASN A 699 23.68 -73.03 27.19
N PRO A 700 24.83 -73.13 26.50
CA PRO A 700 26.11 -72.68 27.06
C PRO A 700 26.09 -71.17 27.34
N LYS A 701 26.39 -70.76 28.57
CA LYS A 701 26.58 -69.36 28.99
C LYS A 701 27.99 -69.17 29.48
N GLY A 702 28.69 -68.18 28.93
CA GLY A 702 30.04 -67.79 29.37
C GLY A 702 31.14 -68.09 28.35
N LYS A 703 32.39 -68.15 28.81
CA LYS A 703 33.58 -68.04 27.97
C LYS A 703 34.26 -69.37 27.73
N TRP A 704 34.26 -69.80 26.47
CA TRP A 704 35.04 -70.92 25.97
C TRP A 704 36.42 -70.44 25.53
N THR A 705 37.49 -71.04 26.02
CA THR A 705 38.88 -70.67 25.66
C THR A 705 39.68 -71.90 25.26
N CYS A 706 40.21 -71.91 24.04
CA CYS A 706 41.15 -72.92 23.56
C CYS A 706 42.57 -72.40 23.73
N VAL A 707 43.46 -73.22 24.30
CA VAL A 707 44.90 -72.93 24.45
C VAL A 707 45.69 -73.83 23.52
N TYR A 708 46.39 -73.24 22.56
CA TYR A 708 47.24 -73.94 21.60
C TYR A 708 48.72 -73.75 21.96
N LYS A 709 49.49 -74.84 21.88
CA LYS A 709 50.93 -74.85 22.08
C LYS A 709 51.63 -74.77 20.72
N LEU A 710 52.50 -73.77 20.57
CA LEU A 710 53.35 -73.54 19.41
C LEU A 710 54.78 -74.04 19.70
N HIS A 711 55.64 -74.05 18.67
CA HIS A 711 57.07 -74.36 18.85
C HIS A 711 57.78 -73.41 19.82
N VAL A 712 57.29 -72.16 19.95
CA VAL A 712 57.73 -71.18 20.95
C VAL A 712 56.48 -70.47 21.51
N GLY A 713 56.10 -70.81 22.75
CA GLY A 713 54.99 -70.17 23.48
C GLY A 713 53.61 -70.84 23.33
N GLU A 714 52.60 -70.22 23.95
CA GLU A 714 51.20 -70.64 23.90
C GLU A 714 50.30 -69.49 23.45
N ILE A 715 49.29 -69.78 22.64
CA ILE A 715 48.25 -68.81 22.23
C ILE A 715 46.89 -69.23 22.76
N LYS A 716 46.07 -68.26 23.17
CA LYS A 716 44.70 -68.49 23.67
C LYS A 716 43.69 -67.84 22.74
N THR A 717 42.67 -68.59 22.33
CA THR A 717 41.53 -68.07 21.58
C THR A 717 40.27 -68.29 22.38
N SER A 718 39.42 -67.28 22.52
CA SER A 718 38.19 -67.41 23.31
C SER A 718 36.93 -66.95 22.58
N GLN A 719 35.80 -67.59 22.88
CA GLN A 719 34.46 -67.28 22.39
C GLN A 719 33.49 -67.17 23.58
N GLU A 720 32.73 -66.09 23.65
CA GLU A 720 31.72 -65.86 24.68
C GLU A 720 30.32 -66.17 24.15
N TYR A 721 29.52 -66.86 24.95
CA TYR A 721 28.14 -67.24 24.65
C TYR A 721 27.17 -66.50 25.58
N GLU A 722 26.21 -65.76 25.02
CA GLU A 722 25.16 -65.03 25.73
C GLU A 722 23.79 -65.74 25.59
N LEU A 723 22.92 -65.55 26.59
CA LEU A 723 21.59 -66.17 26.62
C LEU A 723 20.54 -65.28 25.94
N ILE A 724 19.69 -65.88 25.09
CA ILE A 724 18.49 -65.22 24.56
C ILE A 724 17.30 -65.73 25.40
N GLU A 725 16.74 -64.85 26.23
CA GLU A 725 15.69 -65.19 27.21
C GLU A 725 14.33 -64.55 26.89
N ASN A 726 13.25 -65.16 27.39
CA ASN A 726 11.93 -64.54 27.45
C ASN A 726 11.99 -63.23 28.25
N ARG A 727 11.31 -62.19 27.77
CA ARG A 727 11.34 -60.86 28.39
C ARG A 727 9.96 -60.45 28.89
N THR A 728 9.89 -60.01 30.14
CA THR A 728 8.70 -59.34 30.67
C THR A 728 8.99 -57.85 30.75
N LEU A 729 8.22 -57.05 30.01
CA LEU A 729 8.29 -55.60 30.05
C LEU A 729 7.62 -55.06 31.32
N PRO A 730 8.00 -53.86 31.78
CA PRO A 730 7.34 -53.22 32.91
C PRO A 730 5.83 -53.09 32.70
N ASP A 731 5.06 -53.29 33.78
CA ASP A 731 3.61 -53.12 33.79
C ASP A 731 3.22 -51.71 33.30
N VAL A 732 2.19 -51.63 32.44
CA VAL A 732 1.59 -50.37 32.00
C VAL A 732 0.37 -50.07 32.86
N ARG A 733 0.40 -48.94 33.57
CA ARG A 733 -0.70 -48.46 34.41
C ARG A 733 -1.28 -47.17 33.85
N TYR A 734 -2.61 -47.10 33.75
CA TYR A 734 -3.32 -46.00 33.09
C TYR A 734 -4.67 -45.73 33.78
N ALA A 735 -5.23 -44.54 33.62
CA ALA A 735 -6.54 -44.19 34.18
C ALA A 735 -7.70 -44.89 33.43
N HIS A 736 -8.63 -45.52 34.16
CA HIS A 736 -9.76 -46.22 33.57
C HIS A 736 -10.71 -45.27 32.82
N GLY A 737 -11.09 -45.62 31.59
CA GLY A 737 -12.06 -44.85 30.80
C GLY A 737 -11.50 -43.67 30.00
N GLN A 738 -10.17 -43.45 30.01
CA GLN A 738 -9.52 -42.49 29.12
C GLN A 738 -8.56 -43.19 28.14
N LEU A 739 -8.87 -43.04 26.84
CA LEU A 739 -8.14 -43.48 25.63
C LEU A 739 -8.28 -44.95 25.19
N ASN A 740 -8.44 -45.11 23.87
CA ASN A 740 -8.20 -46.38 23.16
C ASN A 740 -6.69 -46.63 23.18
N PHE A 741 -6.20 -47.35 24.19
CA PHE A 741 -4.80 -47.78 24.22
C PHE A 741 -4.63 -48.99 23.31
N ASN A 742 -3.60 -48.97 22.44
CA ASN A 742 -3.35 -50.07 21.52
C ASN A 742 -2.08 -50.84 21.92
N PRO A 743 -2.17 -51.98 22.65
CA PRO A 743 -1.04 -52.88 22.85
C PRO A 743 -0.39 -53.22 21.52
N ASN A 744 0.93 -53.32 21.49
CA ASN A 744 1.64 -53.49 20.23
C ASN A 744 2.81 -54.46 20.28
N CYS A 745 3.07 -55.08 19.14
CA CYS A 745 4.23 -55.92 18.90
C CYS A 745 5.00 -55.38 17.68
N SER A 746 6.32 -55.37 17.78
CA SER A 746 7.17 -55.15 16.61
C SER A 746 7.04 -56.32 15.65
N ARG A 747 6.97 -56.08 14.34
CA ARG A 747 6.96 -57.18 13.35
C ARG A 747 8.29 -57.90 13.28
N LYS A 748 9.38 -57.18 13.58
CA LYS A 748 10.75 -57.68 13.70
C LYS A 748 11.43 -56.97 14.87
N GLU A 749 12.08 -57.70 15.77
CA GLU A 749 12.95 -57.08 16.79
C GLU A 749 14.37 -56.84 16.26
N ASN A 750 14.85 -57.73 15.39
CA ASN A 750 16.13 -57.64 14.69
C ASN A 750 16.04 -58.51 13.42
N ASP A 751 17.16 -58.70 12.73
CA ASP A 751 17.21 -59.41 11.45
C ASP A 751 16.82 -60.90 11.52
N PHE A 752 16.83 -61.50 12.72
CA PHE A 752 16.60 -62.94 12.95
C PHE A 752 15.38 -63.24 13.83
N THR A 753 14.77 -62.22 14.42
CA THR A 753 13.63 -62.34 15.36
C THR A 753 12.39 -61.74 14.71
N GLN A 754 11.54 -62.60 14.13
CA GLN A 754 10.31 -62.20 13.44
C GLN A 754 9.07 -62.55 14.26
N LEU A 755 8.07 -61.67 14.28
CA LEU A 755 6.85 -61.90 15.04
C LEU A 755 6.04 -63.04 14.41
N LYS A 756 5.68 -64.01 15.24
CA LYS A 756 4.89 -65.18 14.84
C LYS A 756 3.44 -65.07 15.32
N THR A 757 3.24 -64.70 16.58
CA THR A 757 1.93 -64.75 17.22
C THR A 757 1.74 -63.61 18.23
N ILE A 758 0.50 -63.14 18.36
CA ILE A 758 0.07 -62.20 19.40
C ILE A 758 -0.99 -62.90 20.27
N ILE A 759 -0.89 -62.74 21.59
CA ILE A 759 -1.86 -63.26 22.57
C ILE A 759 -2.33 -62.11 23.47
N LEU A 760 -3.65 -61.93 23.59
CA LEU A 760 -4.29 -61.04 24.56
C LEU A 760 -5.55 -61.71 25.12
N ASN A 761 -5.66 -61.82 26.45
CA ASN A 761 -6.83 -62.38 27.15
C ASN A 761 -7.27 -63.73 26.55
N ASP A 762 -6.30 -64.63 26.40
CA ASP A 762 -6.44 -65.98 25.85
C ASP A 762 -6.86 -66.09 24.37
N LYS A 763 -6.99 -64.97 23.65
CA LYS A 763 -7.14 -64.96 22.20
C LYS A 763 -5.77 -64.96 21.52
N ARG A 764 -5.50 -66.01 20.74
CA ARG A 764 -4.26 -66.22 19.98
C ARG A 764 -4.47 -65.84 18.51
N ILE A 765 -3.62 -64.97 17.98
CA ILE A 765 -3.65 -64.52 16.58
C ILE A 765 -2.30 -64.82 15.94
N GLU A 766 -2.27 -65.71 14.94
CA GLU A 766 -1.07 -65.98 14.14
C GLU A 766 -0.93 -64.91 13.06
N VAL A 767 0.24 -64.26 13.03
CA VAL A 767 0.54 -63.11 12.15
C VAL A 767 1.72 -63.39 11.22
N GLU A 768 2.33 -64.58 11.32
CA GLU A 768 3.41 -65.04 10.44
C GLU A 768 2.90 -65.17 9.00
N GLY A 769 3.59 -64.53 8.04
CA GLY A 769 3.29 -64.66 6.61
C GLY A 769 2.12 -63.81 6.09
N LEU A 770 1.41 -63.06 6.94
CA LEU A 770 0.32 -62.18 6.51
C LEU A 770 0.84 -60.80 6.09
N ASP A 771 0.31 -60.26 4.98
CA ASP A 771 0.59 -58.90 4.51
C ASP A 771 -0.31 -57.85 5.19
N ASP A 772 -0.05 -56.57 4.93
CA ASP A 772 -0.82 -55.49 5.56
C ASP A 772 -2.31 -55.53 5.18
N ALA A 773 -2.65 -56.03 3.99
CA ALA A 773 -4.02 -56.17 3.52
C ALA A 773 -4.76 -57.25 4.31
N ALA A 774 -4.17 -58.43 4.48
CA ALA A 774 -4.73 -59.53 5.27
C ALA A 774 -4.82 -59.18 6.76
N LEU A 775 -3.82 -58.49 7.31
CA LEU A 775 -3.82 -58.08 8.73
C LEU A 775 -4.88 -57.04 9.04
N SER A 776 -5.23 -56.15 8.10
CA SER A 776 -6.29 -55.14 8.27
C SER A 776 -7.72 -55.70 8.22
N GLN A 777 -7.88 -56.95 7.76
CA GLN A 777 -9.16 -57.66 7.79
C GLN A 777 -9.41 -58.37 9.14
N ILE A 778 -8.39 -58.49 10.00
CA ILE A 778 -8.52 -59.11 11.31
C ILE A 778 -9.11 -58.08 12.28
N GLU A 779 -10.26 -58.42 12.88
CA GLU A 779 -10.98 -57.53 13.79
C GLU A 779 -10.08 -57.07 14.94
N ASN A 780 -10.09 -55.77 15.22
CA ASN A 780 -9.29 -55.14 16.27
C ASN A 780 -7.76 -55.17 16.04
N LEU A 781 -7.27 -55.57 14.85
CA LEU A 781 -5.85 -55.51 14.51
C LEU A 781 -5.58 -54.42 13.46
N ASN A 782 -4.61 -53.55 13.73
CA ASN A 782 -4.14 -52.53 12.80
C ASN A 782 -2.64 -52.72 12.53
N SER A 783 -2.28 -52.93 11.27
CA SER A 783 -0.87 -53.06 10.87
C SER A 783 -0.29 -51.71 10.42
N THR A 784 0.92 -51.43 10.87
CA THR A 784 1.83 -50.47 10.23
C THR A 784 3.04 -51.25 9.70
N LYS A 785 3.81 -50.68 8.76
CA LYS A 785 5.01 -51.33 8.19
C LYS A 785 5.99 -51.89 9.23
N LYS A 786 5.98 -51.38 10.47
CA LYS A 786 6.90 -51.78 11.56
C LYS A 786 6.23 -52.42 12.77
N LEU A 787 4.99 -52.05 13.10
CA LEU A 787 4.30 -52.44 14.32
C LEU A 787 2.91 -53.00 14.02
N LEU A 788 2.50 -54.00 14.79
CA LEU A 788 1.12 -54.48 14.86
C LEU A 788 0.47 -53.92 16.11
N LEU A 789 -0.60 -53.15 15.92
CA LEU A 789 -1.38 -52.49 16.95
C LEU A 789 -2.67 -53.27 17.19
N TYR A 790 -2.93 -53.66 18.43
CA TYR A 790 -4.18 -54.28 18.85
C TYR A 790 -5.12 -53.21 19.42
N THR A 791 -6.28 -52.98 18.83
CA THR A 791 -7.22 -51.92 19.24
C THR A 791 -8.19 -52.46 20.27
N VAL A 792 -8.04 -52.05 21.54
CA VAL A 792 -8.91 -52.51 22.62
C VAL A 792 -9.22 -51.37 23.59
N LYS A 793 -10.48 -51.28 24.04
CA LYS A 793 -10.88 -50.33 25.09
C LYS A 793 -10.53 -50.90 26.45
N ASN A 794 -9.74 -50.14 27.23
CA ASN A 794 -9.30 -50.51 28.58
C ASN A 794 -8.65 -51.91 28.65
N PRO A 795 -7.47 -52.14 28.03
CA PRO A 795 -6.77 -53.41 28.13
C PRO A 795 -6.44 -53.75 29.59
N GLU A 796 -6.90 -54.90 30.05
CA GLU A 796 -6.57 -55.47 31.36
C GLU A 796 -6.08 -56.89 31.14
N GLY A 797 -4.94 -57.25 31.75
CA GLY A 797 -4.32 -58.57 31.61
C GLY A 797 -2.95 -58.55 30.94
N LYS A 798 -2.44 -59.74 30.60
CA LYS A 798 -1.11 -59.96 30.02
C LYS A 798 -1.19 -60.02 28.49
N PHE A 799 -0.47 -59.14 27.83
CA PHE A 799 -0.26 -59.15 26.38
C PHE A 799 1.06 -59.85 26.05
N ILE A 800 1.07 -60.77 25.10
CA ILE A 800 2.24 -61.58 24.75
C ILE A 800 2.50 -61.52 23.25
N CYS A 801 3.73 -61.18 22.87
CA CYS A 801 4.26 -61.29 21.53
C CYS A 801 5.21 -62.50 21.48
N ILE A 802 4.91 -63.48 20.62
CA ILE A 802 5.77 -64.64 20.39
C ILE A 802 6.56 -64.41 19.10
N TYR A 803 7.88 -64.48 19.19
CA TYR A 803 8.78 -64.30 18.06
C TYR A 803 9.48 -65.60 17.70
N LYS A 804 9.59 -65.86 16.40
CA LYS A 804 10.38 -66.93 15.83
C LYS A 804 11.85 -66.50 15.72
N VAL A 805 12.74 -67.33 16.24
CA VAL A 805 14.20 -67.19 16.14
C VAL A 805 14.80 -68.45 15.49
N PRO A 806 16.06 -68.44 15.02
CA PRO A 806 16.63 -69.55 14.26
C PRO A 806 16.62 -70.92 14.98
N ILE A 807 16.50 -70.93 16.32
CA ILE A 807 16.63 -72.13 17.15
C ILE A 807 15.39 -72.33 18.07
N GLY A 808 14.26 -71.68 17.77
CA GLY A 808 13.03 -71.82 18.57
C GLY A 808 12.12 -70.60 18.55
N GLU A 809 11.38 -70.40 19.64
CA GLU A 809 10.49 -69.26 19.84
C GLU A 809 10.82 -68.56 21.16
N ILE A 810 10.65 -67.24 21.21
CA ILE A 810 10.82 -66.44 22.42
C ILE A 810 9.57 -65.61 22.68
N GLU A 811 9.28 -65.40 23.95
CA GLU A 811 8.12 -64.65 24.39
C GLU A 811 8.51 -63.30 24.96
N LYS A 812 7.80 -62.26 24.53
CA LYS A 812 7.84 -60.94 25.15
C LYS A 812 6.46 -60.61 25.69
N SER A 813 6.36 -60.35 26.98
CA SER A 813 5.07 -60.08 27.62
C SER A 813 5.03 -58.77 28.36
N GLN A 814 3.84 -58.16 28.46
CA GLN A 814 3.60 -56.91 29.19
C GLN A 814 2.22 -56.96 29.85
N ASN A 815 2.13 -56.58 31.12
CA ASN A 815 0.84 -56.53 31.82
C ASN A 815 0.24 -55.13 31.77
N TYR A 816 -1.06 -55.05 31.53
CA TYR A 816 -1.84 -53.82 31.56
C TYR A 816 -2.79 -53.83 32.77
N LYS A 817 -2.74 -52.76 33.58
CA LYS A 817 -3.54 -52.61 34.81
C LYS A 817 -4.21 -51.22 34.85
N PRO A 818 -5.55 -51.13 34.76
CA PRO A 818 -6.25 -49.86 34.92
C PRO A 818 -6.23 -49.38 36.38
N ILE A 819 -6.22 -48.05 36.57
CA ILE A 819 -6.41 -47.38 37.87
C ILE A 819 -7.81 -46.73 37.83
N LEU A 820 -8.68 -47.15 38.74
CA LEU A 820 -10.07 -46.70 38.83
C LEU A 820 -10.19 -45.38 39.59
N ASN A 821 -11.20 -44.59 39.25
CA ASN A 821 -11.66 -43.49 40.09
C ASN A 821 -12.30 -44.06 41.36
N GLU A 822 -12.03 -43.46 42.51
CA GLU A 822 -12.50 -43.96 43.80
C GLU A 822 -13.32 -42.89 44.52
N THR A 823 -14.42 -43.30 45.17
CA THR A 823 -15.19 -42.45 46.08
C THR A 823 -15.26 -43.12 47.44
N LEU A 824 -14.68 -42.47 48.45
CA LEU A 824 -14.60 -42.97 49.82
C LEU A 824 -15.53 -42.14 50.72
N SER A 825 -16.40 -42.80 51.49
CA SER A 825 -17.25 -42.14 52.48
C SER A 825 -16.62 -42.24 53.87
N VAL A 826 -16.42 -41.10 54.52
CA VAL A 826 -15.84 -40.99 55.86
C VAL A 826 -16.88 -40.37 56.81
N VAL A 827 -17.28 -41.13 57.82
CA VAL A 827 -18.27 -40.72 58.84
C VAL A 827 -17.59 -40.67 60.20
N TYR A 828 -17.74 -39.57 60.95
CA TYR A 828 -17.09 -39.39 62.26
C TYR A 828 -17.91 -38.52 63.22
N SER A 829 -17.65 -38.68 64.53
CA SER A 829 -18.37 -37.98 65.60
C SER A 829 -17.93 -36.51 65.71
N PHE A 830 -18.90 -35.63 65.93
CA PHE A 830 -18.67 -34.19 66.10
C PHE A 830 -17.96 -33.91 67.44
N ASN A 831 -16.81 -33.23 67.41
CA ASN A 831 -16.03 -32.70 68.56
C ASN A 831 -15.14 -33.65 69.41
N GLU A 832 -15.06 -34.96 69.15
CA GLU A 832 -14.24 -35.84 70.01
C GLU A 832 -12.82 -36.12 69.50
N LEU A 833 -12.59 -36.02 68.18
CA LEU A 833 -11.28 -36.20 67.54
C LEU A 833 -11.17 -35.19 66.39
N GLY A 834 -10.22 -34.25 66.46
CA GLY A 834 -10.02 -33.21 65.44
C GLY A 834 -9.57 -33.76 64.08
N TYR A 835 -10.48 -34.42 63.37
CA TYR A 835 -10.22 -35.11 62.11
C TYR A 835 -9.96 -34.09 61.00
N LYS A 836 -8.77 -34.13 60.41
CA LYS A 836 -8.39 -33.28 59.27
C LYS A 836 -8.59 -34.05 57.97
N ALA A 837 -9.56 -33.64 57.15
CA ALA A 837 -9.74 -34.19 55.81
C ALA A 837 -8.46 -33.97 54.99
N ASN A 838 -7.98 -34.99 54.27
CA ASN A 838 -6.70 -34.90 53.58
C ASN A 838 -6.65 -35.62 52.23
N CYS A 839 -5.76 -35.14 51.37
CA CYS A 839 -5.29 -35.83 50.18
C CYS A 839 -3.80 -36.11 50.36
N SER A 840 -3.36 -37.35 50.18
CA SER A 840 -1.92 -37.62 50.05
C SER A 840 -1.37 -36.95 48.79
N VAL A 841 -0.14 -36.47 48.84
CA VAL A 841 0.56 -35.95 47.65
C VAL A 841 0.75 -37.08 46.63
N ASN A 842 1.05 -38.29 47.09
CA ASN A 842 1.11 -39.49 46.27
C ASN A 842 0.27 -40.60 46.94
N LEU A 843 -0.71 -41.17 46.25
CA LEU A 843 -1.45 -42.36 46.75
C LEU A 843 -0.58 -43.63 46.66
N ASN A 844 0.25 -43.69 45.63
CA ASN A 844 1.24 -44.72 45.37
C ASN A 844 2.38 -44.12 44.53
N ASN A 845 3.38 -44.93 44.19
CA ASN A 845 4.58 -44.50 43.45
C ASN A 845 4.32 -43.97 42.02
N TYR A 846 3.08 -44.04 41.52
CA TYR A 846 2.72 -43.68 40.16
C TYR A 846 1.71 -42.53 40.07
N THR A 847 1.20 -42.05 41.20
CA THR A 847 0.20 -40.97 41.27
C THR A 847 0.83 -39.73 41.89
N ASN A 848 0.70 -38.57 41.26
CA ASN A 848 1.11 -37.29 41.84
C ASN A 848 -0.09 -36.35 41.91
N LEU A 849 -0.35 -35.75 43.08
CA LEU A 849 -1.49 -34.85 43.28
C LEU A 849 -1.30 -33.61 42.38
N LYS A 850 -2.23 -33.41 41.45
CA LYS A 850 -2.24 -32.28 40.54
C LYS A 850 -3.06 -31.14 41.11
N HIS A 851 -4.24 -31.48 41.59
CA HIS A 851 -5.27 -30.51 41.91
C HIS A 851 -6.11 -30.99 43.08
N ILE A 852 -6.50 -30.07 43.95
CA ILE A 852 -7.33 -30.34 45.11
C ILE A 852 -8.40 -29.28 45.27
N SER A 853 -9.61 -29.71 45.60
CA SER A 853 -10.70 -28.80 45.95
C SER A 853 -11.59 -29.32 47.06
N PHE A 854 -12.06 -28.40 47.89
CA PHE A 854 -13.03 -28.65 48.94
C PHE A 854 -13.96 -27.44 49.07
N LYS A 855 -15.27 -27.66 48.87
CA LYS A 855 -16.26 -26.57 48.76
C LYS A 855 -15.80 -25.55 47.70
N ASP A 856 -15.72 -24.26 48.05
CA ASP A 856 -15.31 -23.17 47.15
C ASP A 856 -13.78 -23.03 46.99
N ASP A 857 -13.00 -23.70 47.85
CA ASP A 857 -11.54 -23.63 47.79
C ASP A 857 -11.01 -24.61 46.75
N LYS A 858 -10.34 -24.08 45.74
CA LYS A 858 -9.77 -24.82 44.60
C LYS A 858 -8.33 -24.39 44.37
N ILE A 859 -7.38 -25.33 44.36
CA ILE A 859 -5.96 -25.03 44.16
C ILE A 859 -5.23 -26.15 43.41
N GLU A 860 -4.34 -25.76 42.51
CA GLU A 860 -3.35 -26.68 41.94
C GLU A 860 -2.19 -26.88 42.90
N PHE A 861 -1.80 -28.13 43.11
CA PHE A 861 -0.77 -28.53 44.06
C PHE A 861 0.57 -27.81 43.84
N ARG A 862 0.93 -27.47 42.59
CA ARG A 862 2.15 -26.71 42.28
C ARG A 862 2.23 -25.36 43.01
N PHE A 863 1.10 -24.71 43.27
CA PHE A 863 1.08 -23.44 43.99
C PHE A 863 1.35 -23.64 45.49
N LEU A 864 0.90 -24.75 46.07
CA LEU A 864 1.15 -25.10 47.48
C LEU A 864 2.63 -25.47 47.75
N LYS A 865 3.39 -25.87 46.72
CA LYS A 865 4.84 -26.16 46.82
C LYS A 865 5.71 -24.91 46.93
N LEU A 866 5.23 -23.73 46.51
CA LEU A 866 6.01 -22.49 46.58
C LEU A 866 6.03 -21.97 48.02
N ARG A 867 7.21 -21.68 48.59
CA ARG A 867 7.40 -21.25 50.00
C ARG A 867 6.46 -20.13 50.47
N LYS A 868 5.96 -19.29 49.55
CA LYS A 868 5.09 -18.14 49.83
C LYS A 868 3.59 -18.50 49.97
N PHE A 869 3.18 -19.73 49.60
CA PHE A 869 1.78 -20.15 49.48
C PHE A 869 1.51 -21.54 50.06
N GLN A 870 2.20 -21.94 51.14
CA GLN A 870 1.99 -23.24 51.79
C GLN A 870 0.55 -23.45 52.34
N GLU A 871 -0.27 -22.39 52.35
CA GLU A 871 -1.68 -22.39 52.73
C GLU A 871 -2.46 -21.44 51.81
N ARG A 872 -3.62 -21.86 51.32
CA ARG A 872 -4.56 -21.01 50.57
C ARG A 872 -5.99 -21.44 50.86
N GLY A 873 -6.80 -20.52 51.38
CA GLY A 873 -8.15 -20.84 51.86
C GLY A 873 -8.08 -21.88 52.99
N ARG A 874 -8.94 -22.89 52.94
CA ARG A 874 -8.96 -24.01 53.91
C ARG A 874 -7.95 -25.12 53.60
N LEU A 875 -7.05 -24.96 52.63
CA LEU A 875 -6.14 -26.01 52.16
C LEU A 875 -4.69 -25.68 52.47
N LYS A 876 -3.98 -26.60 53.12
CA LYS A 876 -2.60 -26.43 53.57
C LYS A 876 -1.76 -27.65 53.26
N LEU A 877 -0.54 -27.44 52.76
CA LEU A 877 0.43 -28.52 52.57
C LEU A 877 1.16 -28.80 53.89
N GLU A 878 0.99 -30.02 54.41
CA GLU A 878 1.65 -30.52 55.62
C GLU A 878 2.38 -31.83 55.27
N LYS A 879 3.71 -31.75 55.15
CA LYS A 879 4.58 -32.86 54.68
C LYS A 879 4.10 -33.42 53.33
N ASP A 880 3.77 -34.72 53.28
CA ASP A 880 3.29 -35.45 52.10
C ASP A 880 1.76 -35.45 51.97
N PHE A 881 1.05 -34.57 52.68
CA PHE A 881 -0.40 -34.45 52.62
C PHE A 881 -0.81 -33.00 52.39
N VAL A 882 -1.85 -32.79 51.57
CA VAL A 882 -2.62 -31.56 51.61
C VAL A 882 -3.81 -31.78 52.52
N ILE A 883 -3.85 -31.05 53.62
CA ILE A 883 -4.90 -31.13 54.64
C ILE A 883 -5.90 -29.99 54.48
N ASN A 884 -7.14 -30.27 54.89
CA ASN A 884 -8.15 -29.28 55.14
C ASN A 884 -8.00 -28.76 56.58
N THR A 885 -7.95 -27.44 56.75
CA THR A 885 -7.77 -26.76 58.04
C THR A 885 -9.08 -26.46 58.77
N GLU A 886 -10.25 -26.73 58.16
CA GLU A 886 -11.57 -26.61 58.78
C GLU A 886 -11.72 -27.62 59.93
N ASN A 887 -12.08 -27.13 61.12
CA ASN A 887 -12.42 -27.98 62.26
C ASN A 887 -13.76 -28.68 61.98
N ASN A 888 -13.75 -30.02 61.93
CA ASN A 888 -14.89 -30.87 61.54
C ASN A 888 -15.36 -30.64 60.08
N PRO A 889 -14.54 -30.98 59.06
CA PRO A 889 -14.88 -30.79 57.66
C PRO A 889 -16.12 -31.59 57.24
N ASN A 890 -17.20 -30.91 56.84
CA ASN A 890 -18.40 -31.51 56.24
C ASN A 890 -18.48 -31.12 54.76
N GLY A 891 -18.44 -32.09 53.86
CA GLY A 891 -18.41 -31.88 52.40
C GLY A 891 -17.49 -32.84 51.66
N THR A 892 -17.38 -32.66 50.35
CA THR A 892 -16.59 -33.54 49.48
C THR A 892 -15.22 -32.95 49.17
N LEU A 893 -14.17 -33.70 49.49
CA LEU A 893 -12.79 -33.41 49.09
C LEU A 893 -12.51 -34.10 47.76
N HIS A 894 -12.10 -33.32 46.77
CA HIS A 894 -11.70 -33.81 45.45
C HIS A 894 -10.19 -33.76 45.33
N CYS A 895 -9.55 -34.93 45.18
CA CYS A 895 -8.12 -35.09 44.97
C CYS A 895 -7.90 -35.61 43.54
N LEU A 896 -7.39 -34.76 42.64
CA LEU A 896 -7.09 -35.15 41.27
C LEU A 896 -5.58 -35.44 41.14
N TYR A 897 -5.25 -36.63 40.65
CA TYR A 897 -3.89 -37.13 40.51
C TYR A 897 -3.50 -37.27 39.04
N ASP A 898 -2.31 -36.80 38.69
CA ASP A 898 -1.62 -37.19 37.47
C ASP A 898 -1.09 -38.63 37.63
N VAL A 899 -1.33 -39.47 36.62
CA VAL A 899 -0.73 -40.81 36.47
C VAL A 899 0.12 -40.86 35.19
N PRO A 900 0.95 -41.90 34.94
CA PRO A 900 1.84 -41.92 33.77
C PRO A 900 1.09 -41.72 32.44
N ILE A 901 -0.17 -42.16 32.37
CA ILE A 901 -1.07 -41.96 31.24
C ILE A 901 -2.48 -41.64 31.76
N GLY A 902 -2.87 -40.36 31.74
CA GLY A 902 -4.19 -39.86 32.14
C GLY A 902 -4.24 -39.21 33.53
N GLU A 903 -5.47 -38.97 34.01
CA GLU A 903 -5.73 -38.39 35.34
C GLU A 903 -6.73 -39.26 36.12
N VAL A 904 -6.55 -39.39 37.43
CA VAL A 904 -7.44 -40.15 38.33
C VAL A 904 -8.00 -39.23 39.40
N LEU A 905 -9.32 -39.26 39.57
CA LEU A 905 -10.02 -38.47 40.58
C LEU A 905 -10.42 -39.36 41.76
N VAL A 906 -9.93 -39.01 42.95
CA VAL A 906 -10.38 -39.57 44.22
C VAL A 906 -11.28 -38.56 44.93
N LYS A 907 -12.51 -38.98 45.25
CA LYS A 907 -13.46 -38.19 46.02
C LYS A 907 -13.55 -38.75 47.43
N LYS A 908 -13.45 -37.90 48.45
CA LYS A 908 -13.69 -38.28 49.84
C LYS A 908 -14.87 -37.48 50.38
N GLU A 909 -15.98 -38.14 50.69
CA GLU A 909 -17.15 -37.50 51.29
C GLU A 909 -17.05 -37.56 52.80
N PHE A 910 -16.99 -36.39 53.45
CA PHE A 910 -16.94 -36.29 54.90
C PHE A 910 -18.31 -35.89 55.46
N LYS A 911 -18.88 -36.72 56.34
CA LYS A 911 -20.16 -36.48 57.01
C LYS A 911 -19.99 -36.56 58.52
N THR A 912 -20.47 -35.55 59.24
CA THR A 912 -20.47 -35.50 60.70
C THR A 912 -21.82 -35.93 61.26
N PHE A 913 -21.82 -36.64 62.38
CA PHE A 913 -23.02 -36.90 63.18
C PHE A 913 -22.83 -36.35 64.60
N ARG A 914 -23.90 -35.79 65.18
CA ARG A 914 -23.92 -35.40 66.59
C ARG A 914 -24.28 -36.61 67.43
N ILE A 915 -23.50 -36.86 68.47
CA ILE A 915 -23.93 -37.69 69.58
C ILE A 915 -24.67 -36.74 70.52
N ASP A 916 -26.00 -36.84 70.58
CA ASP A 916 -26.77 -36.09 71.57
C ASP A 916 -26.41 -36.63 72.96
N ASN A 917 -25.69 -35.80 73.74
CA ASN A 917 -25.48 -36.04 75.16
C ASN A 917 -26.79 -35.82 75.93
N GLY A 918 -27.69 -36.80 75.83
CA GLY A 918 -28.77 -37.03 76.78
C GLY A 918 -28.42 -38.22 77.66
N GLN A 919 -28.28 -37.97 78.97
CA GLN A 919 -27.99 -38.91 80.07
C GLN A 919 -26.55 -39.35 80.28
N ILE A 920 -25.91 -38.67 81.24
CA ILE A 920 -24.90 -39.24 82.13
C ILE A 920 -25.49 -40.50 82.78
N SER A 921 -25.01 -41.67 82.39
CA SER A 921 -24.85 -42.77 83.32
C SER A 921 -23.41 -43.25 83.26
N ARG A 922 -22.71 -43.08 84.40
CA ARG A 922 -21.45 -43.77 84.68
C ARG A 922 -21.71 -45.27 84.52
N ASN A 923 -21.09 -45.91 83.53
CA ASN A 923 -20.68 -47.32 83.64
C ASN A 923 -19.67 -47.68 82.53
N LYS A 924 -18.39 -47.74 82.92
CA LYS A 924 -17.51 -48.92 82.75
C LYS A 924 -17.63 -49.73 81.43
N ILE A 925 -17.53 -49.11 80.25
CA ILE A 925 -17.33 -49.87 78.97
C ILE A 925 -16.17 -49.30 78.10
N GLY A 926 -15.41 -48.31 78.58
CA GLY A 926 -14.23 -47.79 77.84
C GLY A 926 -12.92 -48.56 78.05
N VAL A 927 -12.81 -49.37 79.12
CA VAL A 927 -11.56 -50.07 79.48
C VAL A 927 -11.56 -51.53 79.01
N MET A 928 -12.71 -52.08 78.60
CA MET A 928 -12.82 -53.48 78.17
C MET A 928 -12.41 -53.69 76.70
N GLY A 929 -12.66 -52.72 75.80
CA GLY A 929 -12.24 -52.81 74.39
C GLY A 929 -10.74 -52.70 74.17
N SER A 930 -10.03 -51.95 75.02
CA SER A 930 -8.57 -51.80 74.97
C SER A 930 -7.84 -53.03 75.54
N MET A 931 -8.37 -53.65 76.59
CA MET A 931 -7.82 -54.91 77.10
C MET A 931 -8.02 -56.09 76.14
N ILE A 932 -9.15 -56.17 75.41
CA ILE A 932 -9.38 -57.26 74.44
C ILE A 932 -8.39 -57.17 73.26
N LEU A 933 -8.08 -55.96 72.78
CA LEU A 933 -7.09 -55.79 71.70
C LEU A 933 -5.67 -56.13 72.16
N ILE A 934 -5.29 -55.76 73.39
CA ILE A 934 -3.99 -56.12 73.97
C ILE A 934 -3.92 -57.63 74.25
N PHE A 935 -4.99 -58.28 74.70
CA PHE A 935 -5.03 -59.73 74.91
C PHE A 935 -4.94 -60.51 73.59
N VAL A 936 -5.59 -60.03 72.51
CA VAL A 936 -5.48 -60.63 71.17
C VAL A 936 -4.09 -60.44 70.57
N ILE A 937 -3.42 -59.32 70.83
CA ILE A 937 -2.03 -59.09 70.38
C ILE A 937 -1.05 -59.98 71.17
N VAL A 938 -1.23 -60.13 72.49
CA VAL A 938 -0.35 -60.97 73.33
C VAL A 938 -0.54 -62.46 73.07
N VAL A 939 -1.78 -62.94 72.84
CA VAL A 939 -2.05 -64.35 72.51
C VAL A 939 -1.51 -64.70 71.12
N ASN A 940 -1.59 -63.80 70.13
CA ASN A 940 -0.99 -64.03 68.81
C ASN A 940 0.54 -63.97 68.82
N ILE A 941 1.16 -63.22 69.73
CA ILE A 941 2.62 -63.22 69.92
C ILE A 941 3.10 -64.52 70.62
N MET A 942 2.32 -65.08 71.55
CA MET A 942 2.66 -66.35 72.22
C MET A 942 2.45 -67.59 71.33
N ILE A 943 1.50 -67.55 70.39
CA ILE A 943 1.31 -68.61 69.37
C ILE A 943 2.43 -68.60 68.31
N LEU A 944 3.21 -67.51 68.20
CA LEU A 944 4.34 -67.41 67.29
C LEU A 944 5.70 -67.84 67.91
N ILE A 945 5.74 -68.16 69.21
CA ILE A 945 6.96 -68.52 69.97
C ILE A 945 6.97 -70.00 70.43
N ILE A 946 5.92 -70.77 70.13
CA ILE A 946 5.92 -72.26 70.13
C ILE A 946 5.85 -72.71 68.68
#